data_AF-A0A0A1WN89-F1
#
_entry.id   AF-A0A0A1WN89-F1
#
_cell.length_a   1.000
_cell.length_b   1.000
_cell.length_c   1.000
_cell.angle_alpha   90.00
_cell.angle_beta   90.00
_cell.angle_gamma   90.00
#
_symmetry.space_group_name_H-M   'P 1'
#
loop_
_entity.id
_entity.type
_entity.pdbx_description
1 polymer ?
#
loop_
_entity_poly.entity_id
_entity_poly.type
_entity_poly.pdbx_seq_one_letter_code
_entity_poly.pdbx_strand_id
1 'polypeptide(L)'
;MDDVAVVQSENENLRKVRTRLLQWESSIDALAPLNPLQLECLDVITNQCRNFKEVQSESTAVASAADPPIKDDNKNTTNLLSVSAQELQALPSPGINNTRDFLLWYDRVNEEITKHADAQYYQYLQQLEQRDAECGEILEQINLAMQQLNTLKSEYETVSQKTSALNTASEQLTEEQQRLQKLGEEIQRRLHYFSQVELLHQRLQSPTLSVASEAFRDCLDRIDECLEYMRANPKFKDASSYTVKYKHCLAKAVTLIKNYTSVIMSQATAATLHPKQALPNATANTLESEKKTTITNSSPDAAFALYYGKYQTAAVKIKRVAQLVESRLERSAEYEQLLSEMHQNYLNERALIMSPAVNKAILELKAAHKGDHCALTRSACAFLVHVCQDEQRLFFQFFALGSEQLTTYLEGLCTILYDTMRPFIIHINHLETLAEICSILRIEMLEEHVQQNPGALEAFANTANQLLQDVQERLVFRAHLYLQSDILNYNPSAGDLAYPDKLEMMESIALSLQDTQHIRRYDSRSSLNSSISSAMETDSVDNTSRQRNMNSSPADLHGMWYPTVRRTLVCLSRLYRCVDRPIFQGLSQEALKLCIQSVSAAATKISAAKSPIDGELFEIKHLLILREQIAPFRVDFTIKETSLDFSKVKTAAFGLLQKRKQLFSMGSNNALLEFLLEGTPQIKEHLLDSRKEVDRHLKMVCEQFIKDAVQMLVSPILKFLDKAQTLLQTKDNKGATSEKDSGAAAKVNYALRQSAWASPQQISSIIQETQRLIKSKLSTLQRSMQLYLSNRDTEFIIFRPIRVSSFLYISLNILLLYNLKIAAE
;
A
#
# COMPACT_ATOMS: atom_id res chain seq x y z
N MET A 1 13.80 -41.86 -21.33
CA MET A 1 12.85 -43.00 -21.43
C MET A 1 12.46 -43.26 -22.88
N ASP A 2 12.35 -42.25 -23.74
CA ASP A 2 12.01 -42.44 -25.15
C ASP A 2 13.07 -43.19 -25.97
N ASP A 3 14.37 -42.99 -25.74
CA ASP A 3 15.41 -43.74 -26.48
C ASP A 3 15.37 -45.26 -26.22
N VAL A 4 14.96 -45.69 -25.02
CA VAL A 4 14.86 -47.11 -24.69
C VAL A 4 13.65 -47.74 -25.40
N ALA A 5 12.55 -46.99 -25.54
CA ALA A 5 11.36 -47.45 -26.26
C ALA A 5 11.61 -47.57 -27.77
N VAL A 6 12.37 -46.63 -28.35
CA VAL A 6 12.75 -46.68 -29.77
C VAL A 6 13.64 -47.89 -30.06
N VAL A 7 14.67 -48.12 -29.24
CA VAL A 7 15.59 -49.28 -29.40
C VAL A 7 14.87 -50.61 -29.16
N GLN A 8 13.87 -50.67 -28.28
CA GLN A 8 13.04 -51.86 -28.11
C GLN A 8 12.15 -52.11 -29.33
N SER A 9 11.57 -51.06 -29.93
CA SER A 9 10.74 -51.18 -31.14
C SER A 9 11.54 -51.62 -32.36
N GLU A 10 12.77 -51.14 -32.53
CA GLU A 10 13.68 -51.58 -33.61
C GLU A 10 14.10 -53.03 -33.43
N ASN A 11 14.43 -53.45 -32.20
CA ASN A 11 14.75 -54.86 -31.92
C ASN A 11 13.57 -55.80 -32.17
N GLU A 12 12.34 -55.38 -31.88
CA GLU A 12 11.15 -56.17 -32.15
C GLU A 12 10.87 -56.29 -33.66
N ASN A 13 11.11 -55.21 -34.42
CA ASN A 13 11.00 -55.22 -35.87
C ASN A 13 12.07 -56.13 -36.52
N LEU A 14 13.31 -56.09 -36.06
CA LEU A 14 14.38 -56.98 -36.52
C LEU A 14 14.06 -58.46 -36.25
N ARG A 15 13.48 -58.78 -35.09
CA ARG A 15 13.01 -60.14 -34.79
C ARG A 15 11.90 -60.58 -35.73
N LYS A 16 10.91 -59.71 -36.02
CA LYS A 16 9.83 -60.01 -36.98
C LYS A 16 10.36 -60.26 -38.39
N VAL A 17 11.33 -59.47 -38.86
CA VAL A 17 11.99 -59.68 -40.16
C VAL A 17 12.74 -61.01 -40.19
N ARG A 18 13.49 -61.34 -39.14
CA ARG A 18 14.21 -62.62 -39.03
C ARG A 18 13.27 -63.83 -39.03
N THR A 19 12.13 -63.75 -38.35
CA THR A 19 11.10 -64.80 -38.36
C THR A 19 10.46 -64.96 -39.74
N ARG A 20 10.21 -63.86 -40.46
CA ARG A 20 9.68 -63.91 -41.83
C ARG A 20 10.69 -64.47 -42.84
N LEU A 21 11.99 -64.19 -42.66
CA LEU A 21 13.06 -64.78 -43.46
C LEU A 21 13.18 -66.30 -43.23
N LEU A 22 13.06 -66.76 -41.98
CA LEU A 22 13.02 -68.20 -41.66
C LEU A 22 11.80 -68.91 -42.27
N GLN A 23 10.68 -68.18 -42.44
CA GLN A 23 9.48 -68.69 -43.09
C GLN A 23 9.52 -68.58 -44.63
N TRP A 24 10.54 -67.94 -45.21
CA TRP A 24 10.71 -67.86 -46.66
C TRP A 24 11.06 -69.22 -47.28
N GLU A 25 11.85 -70.04 -46.56
CA GLU A 25 12.32 -71.36 -47.02
C GLU A 25 11.55 -72.54 -46.38
N SER A 26 10.44 -72.27 -45.69
CA SER A 26 9.61 -73.30 -45.04
C SER A 26 8.92 -74.20 -46.06
N SER A 27 9.02 -75.53 -45.91
CA SER A 27 8.41 -76.51 -46.82
C SER A 27 6.90 -76.67 -46.68
N ILE A 28 6.29 -76.14 -45.62
CA ILE A 28 4.87 -76.35 -45.29
C ILE A 28 4.04 -75.08 -45.52
N ASP A 29 4.64 -73.89 -45.47
CA ASP A 29 3.93 -72.61 -45.65
C ASP A 29 4.92 -71.47 -46.01
N ALA A 30 5.44 -71.50 -47.25
CA ALA A 30 6.41 -70.52 -47.73
C ALA A 30 5.73 -69.19 -48.07
N LEU A 31 6.30 -68.07 -47.60
CA LEU A 31 5.80 -66.71 -47.90
C LEU A 31 5.89 -66.31 -49.38
N ALA A 32 6.64 -67.07 -50.21
CA ALA A 32 6.71 -66.93 -51.65
C ALA A 32 6.67 -68.32 -52.32
N PRO A 33 5.48 -68.93 -52.49
CA PRO A 33 5.37 -70.25 -53.12
C PRO A 33 5.82 -70.17 -54.59
N LEU A 34 6.73 -71.06 -54.99
CA LEU A 34 7.17 -71.20 -56.38
C LEU A 34 5.98 -71.62 -57.26
N ASN A 35 5.86 -71.01 -58.44
CA ASN A 35 4.82 -71.33 -59.42
C ASN A 35 5.00 -72.80 -59.88
N PRO A 36 3.93 -73.60 -60.08
CA PRO A 36 4.03 -74.99 -60.56
C PRO A 36 4.96 -75.20 -61.77
N LEU A 37 5.02 -74.23 -62.68
CA LEU A 37 5.94 -74.23 -63.83
C LEU A 37 7.42 -74.10 -63.44
N GLN A 38 7.72 -73.37 -62.37
CA GLN A 38 9.08 -73.21 -61.84
C GLN A 38 9.52 -74.45 -61.04
N LEU A 39 8.59 -75.12 -60.36
CA LEU A 39 8.83 -76.41 -59.70
C LEU A 39 9.14 -77.52 -60.71
N GLU A 40 8.41 -77.57 -61.83
CA GLU A 40 8.66 -78.51 -62.93
C GLU A 40 10.04 -78.27 -63.56
N CYS A 41 10.44 -77.01 -63.80
CA CYS A 41 11.81 -76.69 -64.23
C CYS A 41 12.86 -77.12 -63.21
N LEU A 42 12.60 -76.97 -61.91
CA LEU A 42 13.51 -77.36 -60.84
C LEU A 42 13.67 -78.89 -60.76
N ASP A 43 12.60 -79.66 -60.96
CA ASP A 43 12.65 -81.12 -61.05
C ASP A 43 13.39 -81.60 -62.30
N VAL A 44 13.20 -80.93 -63.45
CA VAL A 44 13.96 -81.21 -64.68
C VAL A 44 15.45 -80.95 -64.48
N ILE A 45 15.81 -79.82 -63.86
CA ILE A 45 17.22 -79.49 -63.55
C ILE A 45 17.79 -80.48 -62.52
N THR A 46 17.02 -80.86 -61.50
CA THR A 46 17.47 -81.80 -60.46
C THR A 46 17.69 -83.22 -61.02
N ASN A 47 16.84 -83.66 -61.95
CA ASN A 47 17.01 -84.93 -62.65
C ASN A 47 18.19 -84.89 -63.64
N GLN A 48 18.41 -83.77 -64.34
CA GLN A 48 19.60 -83.60 -65.18
C GLN A 48 20.90 -83.55 -64.36
N CYS A 49 20.90 -82.92 -63.18
CA CYS A 49 22.05 -82.90 -62.27
C CYS A 49 22.33 -84.26 -61.61
N ARG A 50 21.29 -85.09 -61.37
CA ARG A 50 21.47 -86.49 -60.93
C ARG A 50 22.10 -87.34 -62.03
N ASN A 51 21.62 -87.22 -63.27
CA ASN A 51 22.20 -87.91 -64.43
C ASN A 51 23.65 -87.46 -64.70
N PHE A 52 24.00 -86.20 -64.40
CA PHE A 52 25.37 -85.69 -64.54
C PHE A 52 26.35 -86.28 -63.50
N LYS A 53 25.87 -86.71 -62.32
CA LYS A 53 26.71 -87.32 -61.27
C LYS A 53 26.93 -88.83 -61.46
N GLU A 54 26.02 -89.55 -62.12
CA GLU A 54 26.25 -90.96 -62.49
C GLU A 54 27.25 -91.10 -63.64
N VAL A 55 27.31 -90.15 -64.58
CA VAL A 55 28.20 -90.22 -65.77
C VAL A 55 29.67 -89.87 -65.46
N GLN A 56 29.98 -89.17 -64.36
CA GLN A 56 31.36 -88.82 -64.01
C GLN A 56 32.11 -89.88 -63.17
N SER A 57 31.47 -91.01 -62.85
CA SER A 57 32.06 -92.07 -62.01
C SER A 57 32.85 -93.14 -62.78
N GLU A 58 32.82 -93.16 -64.13
CA GLU A 58 33.37 -94.27 -64.93
C GLU A 58 34.37 -93.91 -66.05
N SER A 59 34.92 -92.68 -66.14
CA SER A 59 35.99 -92.43 -67.13
C SER A 59 37.13 -91.52 -66.67
N THR A 60 37.95 -92.04 -65.76
CA THR A 60 39.40 -91.73 -65.73
C THR A 60 40.21 -93.01 -65.53
N ALA A 61 40.39 -93.78 -66.60
CA ALA A 61 41.51 -94.71 -66.72
C ALA A 61 41.93 -94.85 -68.19
N VAL A 62 43.22 -94.64 -68.38
CA VAL A 62 43.96 -94.45 -69.64
C VAL A 62 44.48 -95.80 -70.15
N ALA A 63 44.44 -95.94 -71.49
CA ALA A 63 45.32 -96.72 -72.38
C ALA A 63 45.61 -98.20 -72.13
N SER A 64 45.38 -99.03 -73.15
CA SER A 64 46.46 -99.63 -73.95
C SER A 64 45.88 -100.61 -74.98
N ALA A 65 46.46 -100.56 -76.18
CA ALA A 65 46.17 -101.33 -77.37
C ALA A 65 46.25 -102.87 -77.20
N ALA A 66 45.38 -103.58 -77.93
CA ALA A 66 45.68 -104.76 -78.75
C ALA A 66 44.38 -105.32 -79.38
N ASP A 67 44.38 -105.49 -80.71
CA ASP A 67 43.44 -106.33 -81.46
C ASP A 67 43.50 -107.82 -80.99
N PRO A 68 42.67 -108.74 -81.54
CA PRO A 68 41.23 -108.94 -81.39
C PRO A 68 40.98 -110.33 -80.72
N PRO A 69 39.72 -110.82 -80.55
CA PRO A 69 39.20 -111.68 -81.62
C PRO A 69 37.69 -111.60 -81.86
N ILE A 70 37.39 -111.94 -83.09
CA ILE A 70 36.11 -112.33 -83.68
C ILE A 70 35.34 -113.34 -82.79
N LYS A 71 34.07 -113.02 -82.51
CA LYS A 71 32.91 -113.91 -82.45
C LYS A 71 31.74 -113.13 -83.06
N ASP A 72 31.46 -113.29 -84.35
CA ASP A 72 30.51 -114.27 -84.89
C ASP A 72 29.23 -114.45 -84.07
N ASP A 73 28.17 -113.78 -84.54
CA ASP A 73 26.77 -114.25 -84.69
C ASP A 73 26.00 -113.03 -85.27
N ASN A 74 25.97 -112.76 -86.58
CA ASN A 74 25.55 -113.61 -87.69
C ASN A 74 24.12 -114.18 -87.54
N LYS A 75 23.14 -113.27 -87.49
CA LYS A 75 21.82 -113.49 -88.11
C LYS A 75 21.37 -112.18 -88.77
N ASN A 76 21.79 -111.97 -90.02
CA ASN A 76 20.97 -111.38 -91.10
C ASN A 76 21.81 -110.93 -92.32
N THR A 77 23.14 -110.91 -92.24
CA THR A 77 24.02 -110.58 -93.39
C THR A 77 24.30 -111.75 -94.33
N THR A 78 23.96 -112.99 -93.93
CA THR A 78 24.14 -114.20 -94.75
C THR A 78 23.01 -114.47 -95.76
N ASN A 79 22.00 -113.59 -95.86
CA ASN A 79 20.82 -113.73 -96.75
C ASN A 79 20.72 -112.69 -97.90
N LEU A 80 21.80 -111.97 -98.25
CA LEU A 80 21.86 -111.23 -99.53
C LEU A 80 23.25 -111.23 -100.18
N LEU A 81 24.32 -111.56 -99.42
CA LEU A 81 25.47 -112.31 -99.96
C LEU A 81 25.00 -113.64 -100.57
N SER A 82 23.78 -114.07 -100.21
CA SER A 82 22.98 -114.90 -101.07
C SER A 82 22.69 -114.15 -102.37
N VAL A 83 23.49 -114.60 -103.32
CA VAL A 83 22.91 -115.16 -104.53
C VAL A 83 22.61 -114.08 -105.57
N SER A 84 23.44 -113.04 -105.56
CA SER A 84 24.70 -112.97 -106.34
C SER A 84 24.95 -113.94 -107.51
N ALA A 85 24.29 -115.08 -107.62
CA ALA A 85 24.05 -115.79 -108.88
C ALA A 85 23.24 -114.96 -109.90
N GLN A 86 22.12 -114.41 -109.42
CA GLN A 86 20.96 -114.15 -110.27
C GLN A 86 21.07 -112.84 -111.05
N GLU A 87 21.55 -111.77 -110.44
CA GLU A 87 21.76 -110.49 -111.15
C GLU A 87 23.01 -110.50 -112.03
N LEU A 88 23.92 -111.45 -111.78
CA LEU A 88 25.13 -111.69 -112.59
C LEU A 88 24.87 -112.63 -113.79
N GLN A 89 23.88 -113.52 -113.72
CA GLN A 89 23.37 -114.33 -114.86
C GLN A 89 22.27 -113.63 -115.67
N ALA A 90 21.60 -112.64 -115.10
CA ALA A 90 20.68 -111.79 -115.84
C ALA A 90 21.50 -110.84 -116.73
N LEU A 91 21.78 -111.29 -117.96
CA LEU A 91 22.19 -110.42 -119.05
C LEU A 91 21.32 -109.14 -119.02
N PRO A 92 21.91 -107.93 -119.06
CA PRO A 92 21.13 -106.72 -119.21
C PRO A 92 20.21 -106.86 -120.42
N SER A 93 18.89 -106.74 -120.24
CA SER A 93 17.97 -106.56 -121.37
C SER A 93 18.29 -105.22 -122.05
N PRO A 94 18.41 -105.17 -123.39
CA PRO A 94 17.88 -106.13 -124.35
C PRO A 94 18.93 -107.14 -124.90
N GLY A 95 19.92 -107.53 -124.10
CA GLY A 95 21.05 -108.40 -124.45
C GLY A 95 22.35 -107.61 -124.65
N ILE A 96 23.47 -108.15 -124.16
CA ILE A 96 24.82 -107.64 -124.47
C ILE A 96 25.07 -107.90 -125.95
N ASN A 97 24.99 -106.85 -126.76
CA ASN A 97 25.09 -106.95 -128.22
C ASN A 97 26.45 -106.49 -128.76
N ASN A 98 27.34 -105.99 -127.88
CA ASN A 98 28.60 -105.35 -128.28
C ASN A 98 29.71 -105.51 -127.22
N THR A 99 30.97 -105.70 -127.63
CA THR A 99 32.15 -105.88 -126.75
C THR A 99 32.37 -104.72 -125.77
N ARG A 100 31.97 -103.51 -126.16
CA ARG A 100 32.03 -102.30 -125.34
C ARG A 100 31.11 -102.39 -124.11
N ASP A 101 29.96 -103.03 -124.23
CA ASP A 101 28.97 -103.11 -123.15
C ASP A 101 29.46 -104.04 -122.03
N PHE A 102 30.28 -105.05 -122.37
CA PHE A 102 30.92 -105.93 -121.40
C PHE A 102 32.00 -105.23 -120.57
N LEU A 103 32.85 -104.39 -121.18
CA LEU A 103 33.91 -103.66 -120.48
C LEU A 103 33.36 -102.61 -119.51
N LEU A 104 32.29 -101.90 -119.90
CA LEU A 104 31.61 -100.94 -119.01
C LEU A 104 31.02 -101.62 -117.77
N TRP A 105 30.50 -102.84 -117.94
CA TRP A 105 30.01 -103.62 -116.82
C TRP A 105 31.16 -104.08 -115.90
N TYR A 106 32.27 -104.55 -116.47
CA TYR A 106 33.46 -104.93 -115.70
C TYR A 106 34.07 -103.77 -114.90
N ASP A 107 34.23 -102.59 -115.52
CA ASP A 107 34.76 -101.39 -114.85
C ASP A 107 33.86 -100.98 -113.67
N ARG A 108 32.54 -101.02 -113.84
CA ARG A 108 31.59 -100.72 -112.75
C ARG A 108 31.79 -101.67 -111.56
N VAL A 109 31.95 -102.97 -111.81
CA VAL A 109 32.17 -103.96 -110.75
C VAL A 109 33.50 -103.71 -110.03
N ASN A 110 34.56 -103.37 -110.75
CA ASN A 110 35.86 -103.09 -110.16
C ASN A 110 35.86 -101.78 -109.33
N GLU A 111 35.12 -100.77 -109.78
CA GLU A 111 34.97 -99.48 -109.08
C GLU A 111 34.14 -99.60 -107.79
N GLU A 112 33.20 -100.54 -107.71
CA GLU A 112 32.48 -100.83 -106.46
C GLU A 112 33.39 -101.51 -105.41
N ILE A 113 34.32 -102.39 -105.83
CA ILE A 113 35.23 -103.07 -104.91
C ILE A 113 36.20 -102.09 -104.24
N THR A 114 36.76 -101.14 -104.99
CA THR A 114 37.69 -100.14 -104.43
C THR A 114 37.00 -99.18 -103.47
N LYS A 115 35.76 -98.74 -103.77
CA LYS A 115 34.96 -97.90 -102.86
C LYS A 115 34.69 -98.56 -101.52
N HIS A 116 34.49 -99.88 -101.49
CA HIS A 116 34.27 -100.60 -100.24
C HIS A 116 35.51 -100.72 -99.36
N ALA A 117 36.72 -100.73 -99.93
CA ALA A 117 37.96 -100.82 -99.15
C ALA A 117 38.26 -99.53 -98.37
N ASP A 118 38.01 -98.35 -98.94
CA ASP A 118 38.38 -97.06 -98.35
C ASP A 118 37.33 -96.45 -97.40
N ALA A 119 36.15 -97.08 -97.26
CA ALA A 119 35.00 -96.53 -96.54
C ALA A 119 35.26 -96.21 -95.05
N GLN A 120 36.13 -96.95 -94.36
CA GLN A 120 36.40 -96.75 -92.93
C GLN A 120 37.18 -95.46 -92.63
N TYR A 121 38.14 -95.08 -93.48
CA TYR A 121 38.93 -93.85 -93.28
C TYR A 121 38.09 -92.59 -93.52
N TYR A 122 37.20 -92.62 -94.50
CA TYR A 122 36.26 -91.53 -94.76
C TYR A 122 35.30 -91.30 -93.58
N GLN A 123 34.84 -92.37 -92.90
CA GLN A 123 34.02 -92.22 -91.71
C GLN A 123 34.75 -91.54 -90.55
N TYR A 124 36.04 -91.83 -90.33
CA TYR A 124 36.81 -91.22 -89.23
C TYR A 124 37.15 -89.74 -89.49
N LEU A 125 37.51 -89.39 -90.74
CA LEU A 125 37.74 -87.99 -91.12
C LEU A 125 36.47 -87.14 -90.93
N GLN A 126 35.32 -87.69 -91.28
CA GLN A 126 34.03 -87.04 -91.09
C GLN A 126 33.71 -86.80 -89.60
N GLN A 127 34.10 -87.71 -88.69
CA GLN A 127 33.93 -87.49 -87.25
C GLN A 127 34.81 -86.36 -86.70
N LEU A 128 36.05 -86.22 -87.20
CA LEU A 128 36.95 -85.15 -86.77
C LEU A 128 36.49 -83.78 -87.24
N GLU A 129 36.06 -83.66 -88.51
CA GLU A 129 35.46 -82.43 -89.04
C GLU A 129 34.20 -82.05 -88.27
N GLN A 130 33.39 -83.03 -87.85
CA GLN A 130 32.22 -82.79 -87.02
C GLN A 130 32.60 -82.26 -85.62
N ARG A 131 33.65 -82.79 -84.99
CA ARG A 131 34.10 -82.31 -83.66
C ARG A 131 34.70 -80.92 -83.71
N ASP A 132 35.44 -80.58 -84.76
CA ASP A 132 35.98 -79.24 -84.96
C ASP A 132 34.86 -78.21 -85.18
N ALA A 133 33.85 -78.58 -85.99
CA ALA A 133 32.65 -77.77 -86.18
C ALA A 133 31.88 -77.53 -84.86
N GLU A 134 31.70 -78.57 -84.04
CA GLU A 134 31.04 -78.45 -82.73
C GLU A 134 31.85 -77.57 -81.76
N CYS A 135 33.17 -77.68 -81.74
CA CYS A 135 34.02 -76.80 -80.92
C CYS A 135 33.94 -75.34 -81.39
N GLY A 136 33.88 -75.11 -82.71
CA GLY A 136 33.66 -73.79 -83.30
C GLY A 136 32.32 -73.18 -82.88
N GLU A 137 31.25 -73.98 -82.92
CA GLU A 137 29.90 -73.56 -82.52
C GLU A 137 29.83 -73.18 -81.04
N ILE A 138 30.45 -73.97 -80.15
CA ILE A 138 30.51 -73.66 -78.72
C ILE A 138 31.28 -72.36 -78.46
N LEU A 139 32.39 -72.14 -79.16
CA LEU A 139 33.21 -70.93 -79.00
C LEU A 139 32.46 -69.68 -79.48
N GLU A 140 31.69 -69.81 -80.57
CA GLU A 140 30.79 -68.76 -81.03
C GLU A 140 29.69 -68.45 -79.99
N GLN A 141 29.05 -69.48 -79.42
CA GLN A 141 28.04 -69.31 -78.37
C GLN A 141 28.59 -68.63 -77.12
N ILE A 142 29.81 -68.97 -76.68
CA ILE A 142 30.46 -68.33 -75.53
C ILE A 142 30.75 -66.85 -75.82
N ASN A 143 31.24 -66.52 -77.01
CA ASN A 143 31.46 -65.14 -77.40
C ASN A 143 30.15 -64.33 -77.46
N LEU A 144 29.08 -64.94 -77.96
CA LEU A 144 27.74 -64.37 -77.98
C LEU A 144 27.23 -64.10 -76.56
N ALA A 145 27.40 -65.06 -75.65
CA ALA A 145 27.02 -64.91 -74.25
C ALA A 145 27.84 -63.81 -73.53
N MET A 146 29.14 -63.71 -73.80
CA MET A 146 29.98 -62.62 -73.25
C MET A 146 29.57 -61.25 -73.79
N GLN A 147 29.23 -61.15 -75.08
CA GLN A 147 28.69 -59.91 -75.64
C GLN A 147 27.37 -59.53 -74.98
N GLN A 148 26.44 -60.49 -74.81
CA GLN A 148 25.17 -60.25 -74.12
C GLN A 148 25.37 -59.80 -72.67
N LEU A 149 26.32 -60.40 -71.94
CA LEU A 149 26.64 -60.01 -70.56
C LEU A 149 27.22 -58.58 -70.48
N ASN A 150 28.08 -58.20 -71.42
CA ASN A 150 28.63 -56.84 -71.48
C ASN A 150 27.55 -55.81 -71.82
N THR A 151 26.64 -56.14 -72.76
CA THR A 151 25.47 -55.31 -73.05
C THR A 151 24.59 -55.17 -71.81
N LEU A 152 24.29 -56.26 -71.12
CA LEU A 152 23.48 -56.24 -69.90
C LEU A 152 24.12 -55.41 -68.79
N LYS A 153 25.45 -55.48 -68.62
CA LYS A 153 26.17 -54.67 -67.64
C LYS A 153 26.07 -53.17 -67.97
N SER A 154 26.25 -52.81 -69.24
CA SER A 154 26.08 -51.43 -69.71
C SER A 154 24.66 -50.93 -69.47
N GLU A 155 23.65 -51.74 -69.83
CA GLU A 155 22.25 -51.41 -69.57
C GLU A 155 21.96 -51.24 -68.08
N TYR A 156 22.48 -52.13 -67.22
CA TYR A 156 22.34 -52.01 -65.77
C TYR A 156 22.96 -50.71 -65.22
N GLU A 157 24.18 -50.35 -65.65
CA GLU A 157 24.82 -49.09 -65.24
C GLU A 157 23.99 -47.87 -65.69
N THR A 158 23.46 -47.89 -66.92
CA THR A 158 22.61 -46.79 -67.41
C THR A 158 21.29 -46.68 -66.63
N VAL A 159 20.66 -47.82 -66.29
CA VAL A 159 19.44 -47.85 -65.48
C VAL A 159 19.73 -47.38 -64.06
N SER A 160 20.83 -47.84 -63.44
CA SER A 160 21.23 -47.41 -62.10
C SER A 160 21.50 -45.90 -62.04
N GLN A 161 22.20 -45.33 -63.02
CA GLN A 161 22.44 -43.89 -63.09
C GLN A 161 21.14 -43.10 -63.27
N LYS A 162 20.25 -43.54 -64.17
CA LYS A 162 18.95 -42.89 -64.39
C LYS A 162 18.04 -43.00 -63.17
N THR A 163 17.98 -44.15 -62.51
CA THR A 163 17.19 -44.35 -61.29
C THR A 163 17.75 -43.53 -60.12
N SER A 164 19.07 -43.43 -59.97
CA SER A 164 19.68 -42.56 -58.96
C SER A 164 19.36 -41.09 -59.22
N ALA A 165 19.49 -40.63 -60.47
CA ALA A 165 19.16 -39.25 -60.85
C ALA A 165 17.65 -38.95 -60.64
N LEU A 166 16.78 -39.90 -60.96
CA LEU A 166 15.34 -39.79 -60.72
C LEU A 166 15.02 -39.75 -59.23
N ASN A 167 15.64 -40.61 -58.42
CA ASN A 167 15.44 -40.61 -56.97
C ASN A 167 15.91 -39.27 -56.37
N THR A 168 17.09 -38.77 -56.73
CA THR A 168 17.56 -37.46 -56.27
C THR A 168 16.63 -36.32 -56.71
N ALA A 169 16.14 -36.33 -57.96
CA ALA A 169 15.16 -35.35 -58.42
C ALA A 169 13.83 -35.45 -57.67
N SER A 170 13.36 -36.66 -57.36
CA SER A 170 12.15 -36.90 -56.59
C SER A 170 12.29 -36.46 -55.13
N GLU A 171 13.45 -36.68 -54.51
CA GLU A 171 13.76 -36.19 -53.16
C GLU A 171 13.76 -34.66 -53.14
N GLN A 172 14.44 -34.01 -54.09
CA GLN A 172 14.42 -32.55 -54.22
C GLN A 172 13.01 -31.99 -54.44
N LEU A 173 12.21 -32.63 -55.28
CA LEU A 173 10.80 -32.27 -55.49
C LEU A 173 9.96 -32.44 -54.23
N THR A 174 10.21 -33.49 -53.44
CA THR A 174 9.50 -33.75 -52.19
C THR A 174 9.87 -32.71 -51.13
N GLU A 175 11.16 -32.36 -51.03
CA GLU A 175 11.62 -31.29 -50.15
C GLU A 175 11.02 -29.94 -50.55
N GLU A 176 10.99 -29.63 -51.84
CA GLU A 176 10.40 -28.39 -52.34
C GLU A 176 8.88 -28.36 -52.11
N GLN A 177 8.18 -29.47 -52.33
CA GLN A 177 6.75 -29.59 -52.01
C GLN A 177 6.50 -29.35 -50.52
N GLN A 178 7.28 -29.98 -49.62
CA GLN A 178 7.15 -29.75 -48.18
C GLN A 178 7.45 -28.29 -47.82
N ARG A 179 8.46 -27.67 -48.45
CA ARG A 179 8.81 -26.27 -48.23
C ARG A 179 7.68 -25.33 -48.68
N LEU A 180 7.11 -25.58 -49.85
CA LEU A 180 5.99 -24.81 -50.40
C LEU A 180 4.73 -24.99 -49.57
N GLN A 181 4.46 -26.20 -49.08
CA GLN A 181 3.34 -26.47 -48.18
C GLN A 181 3.48 -25.71 -46.86
N LYS A 182 4.66 -25.78 -46.22
CA LYS A 182 4.96 -24.98 -45.01
C LYS A 182 4.82 -23.48 -45.26
N LEU A 183 5.26 -23.00 -46.42
CA LEU A 183 5.10 -21.60 -46.80
C LEU A 183 3.62 -21.23 -47.01
N GLY A 184 2.84 -22.11 -47.65
CA GLY A 184 1.40 -21.93 -47.85
C GLY A 184 0.64 -21.87 -46.53
N GLU A 185 0.94 -22.78 -45.60
CA GLU A 185 0.37 -22.80 -44.24
C GLU A 185 0.72 -21.52 -43.47
N GLU A 186 1.97 -21.05 -43.55
CA GLU A 186 2.37 -19.80 -42.89
C GLU A 186 1.70 -18.57 -43.51
N ILE A 187 1.56 -18.52 -44.84
CA ILE A 187 0.81 -17.44 -45.51
C ILE A 187 -0.65 -17.47 -45.06
N GLN A 188 -1.29 -18.64 -45.01
CA GLN A 188 -2.67 -18.78 -44.58
C GLN A 188 -2.85 -18.35 -43.12
N ARG A 189 -1.92 -18.73 -42.23
CA ARG A 189 -1.91 -18.31 -40.82
C ARG A 189 -1.80 -16.79 -40.68
N ARG A 190 -0.93 -16.14 -41.46
CA ARG A 190 -0.78 -14.68 -41.45
C ARG A 190 -2.01 -13.99 -42.03
N LEU A 191 -2.56 -14.49 -43.14
CA LEU A 191 -3.74 -13.93 -43.80
C LEU A 191 -4.99 -14.02 -42.92
N HIS A 192 -5.08 -15.06 -42.06
CA HIS A 192 -6.18 -15.23 -41.12
C HIS A 192 -6.47 -13.94 -40.33
N TYR A 193 -5.45 -13.34 -39.72
CA TYR A 193 -5.56 -12.09 -38.95
C TYR A 193 -5.97 -10.87 -39.79
N PHE A 194 -5.85 -10.90 -41.11
CA PHE A 194 -6.35 -9.82 -41.98
C PHE A 194 -7.81 -10.07 -42.41
N SER A 195 -8.21 -11.33 -42.59
CA SER A 195 -9.59 -11.69 -42.97
C SER A 195 -10.62 -11.51 -41.83
N GLN A 196 -10.19 -11.61 -40.57
CA GLN A 196 -11.11 -11.57 -39.41
C GLN A 196 -11.81 -10.21 -39.21
N VAL A 197 -11.26 -9.09 -39.70
CA VAL A 197 -11.86 -7.76 -39.51
C VAL A 197 -13.32 -7.72 -39.98
N GLU A 198 -13.58 -8.22 -41.18
CA GLU A 198 -14.90 -8.10 -41.81
C GLU A 198 -15.94 -8.95 -41.05
N LEU A 199 -15.55 -10.15 -40.65
CA LEU A 199 -16.38 -11.05 -39.87
C LEU A 199 -16.70 -10.46 -38.49
N LEU A 200 -15.70 -9.91 -37.80
CA LEU A 200 -15.88 -9.26 -36.50
C LEU A 200 -16.75 -8.01 -36.60
N HIS A 201 -16.55 -7.20 -37.65
CA HIS A 201 -17.36 -6.01 -37.89
C HIS A 201 -18.83 -6.36 -38.14
N GLN A 202 -19.11 -7.40 -38.93
CA GLN A 202 -20.48 -7.87 -39.19
C GLN A 202 -21.14 -8.42 -37.93
N ARG A 203 -20.42 -9.18 -37.11
CA ARG A 203 -20.96 -9.70 -35.83
C ARG A 203 -21.28 -8.57 -34.85
N LEU A 204 -20.42 -7.56 -34.73
CA LEU A 204 -20.66 -6.38 -33.88
C LEU A 204 -21.78 -5.47 -34.39
N GLN A 205 -22.18 -5.59 -35.65
CA GLN A 205 -23.35 -4.90 -36.21
C GLN A 205 -24.67 -5.61 -35.90
N SER A 206 -24.64 -6.88 -35.51
CA SER A 206 -25.87 -7.64 -35.29
C SER A 206 -26.63 -7.14 -34.04
N PRO A 207 -27.92 -6.75 -34.16
CA PRO A 207 -28.70 -6.23 -33.03
C PRO A 207 -29.08 -7.30 -32.00
N THR A 208 -28.90 -8.58 -32.35
CA THR A 208 -29.16 -9.74 -31.48
C THR A 208 -27.99 -10.09 -30.55
N LEU A 209 -26.83 -9.45 -30.71
CA LEU A 209 -25.65 -9.72 -29.89
C LEU A 209 -25.80 -9.07 -28.51
N SER A 210 -26.06 -9.88 -27.49
CA SER A 210 -26.03 -9.43 -26.10
C SER A 210 -24.59 -9.28 -25.60
N VAL A 211 -24.28 -8.14 -24.99
CA VAL A 211 -22.96 -7.83 -24.40
C VAL A 211 -22.60 -8.82 -23.28
N ALA A 212 -23.58 -9.39 -22.59
CA ALA A 212 -23.38 -10.37 -21.52
C ALA A 212 -23.13 -11.82 -22.02
N SER A 213 -23.18 -12.06 -23.34
CA SER A 213 -23.00 -13.37 -23.95
C SER A 213 -21.52 -13.75 -24.11
N GLU A 214 -21.21 -15.05 -24.05
CA GLU A 214 -19.87 -15.57 -24.35
C GLU A 214 -19.45 -15.27 -25.80
N ALA A 215 -20.41 -15.23 -26.73
CA ALA A 215 -20.14 -14.85 -28.11
C ALA A 215 -19.57 -13.42 -28.26
N PHE A 216 -19.93 -12.50 -27.35
CA PHE A 216 -19.38 -11.14 -27.35
C PHE A 216 -17.95 -11.14 -26.77
N ARG A 217 -17.71 -11.93 -25.72
CA ARG A 217 -16.37 -12.14 -25.17
C ARG A 217 -15.41 -12.71 -26.23
N ASP A 218 -15.83 -13.73 -26.98
CA ASP A 218 -15.02 -14.31 -28.05
C ASP A 218 -14.69 -13.29 -29.14
N CYS A 219 -15.63 -12.39 -29.46
CA CYS A 219 -15.37 -11.29 -30.39
C CYS A 219 -14.31 -10.33 -29.85
N LEU A 220 -14.37 -9.96 -28.57
CA LEU A 220 -13.34 -9.11 -27.95
C LEU A 220 -11.97 -9.80 -27.90
N ASP A 221 -11.92 -11.07 -27.50
CA ASP A 221 -10.67 -11.84 -27.42
C ASP A 221 -9.97 -11.91 -28.79
N ARG A 222 -10.75 -12.12 -29.87
CA ARG A 222 -10.24 -12.08 -31.24
C ARG A 222 -9.78 -10.69 -31.67
N ILE A 223 -10.49 -9.62 -31.28
CA ILE A 223 -10.09 -8.24 -31.60
C ILE A 223 -8.75 -7.93 -30.93
N ASP A 224 -8.61 -8.29 -29.66
CA ASP A 224 -7.39 -8.08 -28.89
C ASP A 224 -6.21 -8.87 -29.47
N GLU A 225 -6.42 -10.16 -29.77
CA GLU A 225 -5.40 -11.02 -30.40
C GLU A 225 -4.95 -10.45 -31.74
N CYS A 226 -5.89 -9.99 -32.57
CA CYS A 226 -5.57 -9.34 -33.84
C CYS A 226 -4.79 -8.03 -33.64
N LEU A 227 -5.17 -7.20 -32.66
CA LEU A 227 -4.44 -5.96 -32.35
C LEU A 227 -3.03 -6.24 -31.83
N GLU A 228 -2.87 -7.24 -30.97
CA GLU A 228 -1.58 -7.67 -30.42
C GLU A 228 -0.66 -8.21 -31.52
N TYR A 229 -1.20 -9.04 -32.43
CA TYR A 229 -0.48 -9.54 -33.59
C TYR A 229 -0.02 -8.41 -34.53
N MET A 230 -0.86 -7.40 -34.80
CA MET A 230 -0.49 -6.25 -35.62
C MET A 230 0.57 -5.37 -34.95
N ARG A 231 0.53 -5.21 -33.61
CA ARG A 231 1.57 -4.50 -32.85
C ARG A 231 2.91 -5.24 -32.89
N ALA A 232 2.91 -6.56 -32.80
CA ALA A 232 4.13 -7.38 -32.87
C ALA A 232 4.77 -7.35 -34.27
N ASN A 233 4.00 -7.11 -35.33
CA ASN A 233 4.46 -7.13 -36.72
C ASN A 233 4.27 -5.77 -37.45
N PRO A 234 4.95 -4.69 -37.00
CA PRO A 234 4.78 -3.36 -37.59
C PRO A 234 5.38 -3.22 -38.99
N LYS A 235 6.20 -4.19 -39.44
CA LYS A 235 6.87 -4.19 -40.74
C LYS A 235 5.95 -4.52 -41.92
N PHE A 236 4.74 -5.05 -41.68
CA PHE A 236 3.82 -5.37 -42.77
C PHE A 236 3.21 -4.10 -43.37
N LYS A 237 3.11 -4.07 -44.71
CA LYS A 237 2.65 -2.89 -45.48
C LYS A 237 1.28 -2.40 -45.03
N ASP A 238 0.32 -3.31 -44.85
CA ASP A 238 -1.07 -2.97 -44.52
C ASP A 238 -1.38 -3.02 -43.01
N ALA A 239 -0.39 -3.33 -42.15
CA ALA A 239 -0.63 -3.47 -40.70
C ALA A 239 -1.21 -2.20 -40.08
N SER A 240 -0.75 -1.01 -40.50
CA SER A 240 -1.28 0.26 -39.99
C SER A 240 -2.76 0.47 -40.33
N SER A 241 -3.16 0.17 -41.58
CA SER A 241 -4.56 0.28 -42.03
C SER A 241 -5.48 -0.69 -41.28
N TYR A 242 -5.06 -1.96 -41.14
CA TYR A 242 -5.83 -2.96 -40.40
C TYR A 242 -5.89 -2.68 -38.90
N THR A 243 -4.83 -2.12 -38.31
CA THR A 243 -4.84 -1.65 -36.92
C THR A 243 -5.93 -0.61 -36.70
N VAL A 244 -6.09 0.36 -37.62
CA VAL A 244 -7.17 1.36 -37.52
C VAL A 244 -8.55 0.71 -37.63
N LYS A 245 -8.74 -0.26 -38.54
CA LYS A 245 -10.01 -0.98 -38.67
C LYS A 245 -10.36 -1.79 -37.41
N TYR A 246 -9.37 -2.47 -36.81
CA TYR A 246 -9.56 -3.19 -35.56
C TYR A 246 -9.85 -2.26 -34.38
N LYS A 247 -9.16 -1.11 -34.30
CA LYS A 247 -9.48 -0.06 -33.33
C LYS A 247 -10.90 0.49 -33.50
N HIS A 248 -11.38 0.63 -34.73
CA HIS A 248 -12.77 1.01 -34.98
C HIS A 248 -13.77 -0.05 -34.51
N CYS A 249 -13.48 -1.34 -34.73
CA CYS A 249 -14.29 -2.43 -34.19
C CYS A 249 -14.29 -2.44 -32.65
N LEU A 250 -13.13 -2.20 -32.03
CA LEU A 250 -13.00 -2.05 -30.58
C LEU A 250 -13.82 -0.87 -30.06
N ALA A 251 -13.70 0.32 -30.65
CA ALA A 251 -14.47 1.51 -30.25
C ALA A 251 -15.99 1.28 -30.35
N LYS A 252 -16.43 0.53 -31.36
CA LYS A 252 -17.84 0.11 -31.48
C LYS A 252 -18.25 -0.85 -30.36
N ALA A 253 -17.42 -1.85 -30.05
CA ALA A 253 -17.68 -2.79 -28.95
C ALA A 253 -17.73 -2.07 -27.59
N VAL A 254 -16.81 -1.13 -27.35
CA VAL A 254 -16.77 -0.23 -26.19
C VAL A 254 -18.07 0.57 -26.09
N THR A 255 -18.56 1.13 -27.20
CA THR A 255 -19.83 1.87 -27.24
C THR A 255 -21.03 0.99 -26.88
N LEU A 256 -21.05 -0.27 -27.34
CA LEU A 256 -22.10 -1.23 -26.97
C LEU A 256 -22.07 -1.55 -25.47
N ILE A 257 -20.89 -1.75 -24.89
CA ILE A 257 -20.73 -1.97 -23.44
C ILE A 257 -21.22 -0.76 -22.65
N LYS A 258 -20.85 0.45 -23.07
CA LYS A 258 -21.28 1.71 -22.46
C LYS A 258 -22.80 1.84 -22.48
N ASN A 259 -23.43 1.65 -23.64
CA ASN A 259 -24.88 1.75 -23.79
C ASN A 259 -25.61 0.69 -22.96
N TYR A 260 -25.12 -0.54 -22.95
CA TYR A 260 -25.69 -1.63 -22.14
C TYR A 260 -25.66 -1.30 -20.64
N THR A 261 -24.50 -0.84 -20.14
CA THR A 261 -24.32 -0.47 -18.74
C THR A 261 -25.19 0.72 -18.37
N SER A 262 -25.20 1.77 -19.19
CA SER A 262 -26.01 2.99 -18.98
C SER A 262 -27.52 2.68 -18.95
N VAL A 263 -28.01 1.82 -19.84
CA VAL A 263 -29.43 1.41 -19.85
C VAL A 263 -29.80 0.64 -18.59
N ILE A 264 -28.96 -0.29 -18.12
CA ILE A 264 -29.26 -1.04 -16.90
C ILE A 264 -29.19 -0.14 -15.65
N MET A 265 -28.22 0.76 -15.58
CA MET A 265 -28.09 1.70 -14.46
C MET A 265 -29.27 2.67 -14.42
N SER A 266 -29.63 3.30 -15.53
CA SER A 266 -30.80 4.19 -15.62
C SER A 266 -32.12 3.47 -15.32
N GLN A 267 -32.27 2.21 -15.72
CA GLN A 267 -33.43 1.38 -15.32
C GLN A 267 -33.47 1.14 -13.81
N ALA A 268 -32.32 0.88 -13.18
CA ALA A 268 -32.22 0.72 -11.73
C ALA A 268 -32.55 2.04 -11.01
N THR A 269 -32.08 3.18 -11.54
CA THR A 269 -32.38 4.51 -11.01
C THR A 269 -33.88 4.81 -11.08
N ALA A 270 -34.50 4.64 -12.26
CA ALA A 270 -35.91 4.88 -12.47
C ALA A 270 -36.80 3.98 -11.59
N ALA A 271 -36.43 2.71 -11.42
CA ALA A 271 -37.14 1.78 -10.54
C ALA A 271 -37.05 2.18 -9.05
N THR A 272 -35.99 2.88 -8.64
CA THR A 272 -35.80 3.36 -7.28
C THR A 272 -36.55 4.68 -7.03
N LEU A 273 -36.56 5.59 -8.01
CA LEU A 273 -37.28 6.87 -7.94
C LEU A 273 -38.80 6.73 -8.07
N HIS A 274 -39.28 5.76 -8.86
CA HIS A 274 -40.71 5.50 -9.08
C HIS A 274 -41.10 4.04 -8.75
N PRO A 275 -41.21 3.66 -7.46
CA PRO A 275 -41.53 2.28 -7.06
C PRO A 275 -42.88 1.76 -7.59
N LYS A 276 -43.82 2.67 -7.90
CA LYS A 276 -45.20 2.35 -8.30
C LYS A 276 -45.41 2.12 -9.81
N GLN A 277 -44.45 2.44 -10.67
CA GLN A 277 -44.60 2.26 -12.13
C GLN A 277 -44.05 0.92 -12.64
N ALA A 278 -43.37 0.14 -11.78
CA ALA A 278 -42.79 -1.16 -12.14
C ALA A 278 -43.78 -2.35 -12.06
N LEU A 279 -45.09 -2.08 -11.99
CA LEU A 279 -46.14 -3.07 -12.25
C LEU A 279 -47.00 -2.61 -13.44
N PRO A 280 -46.81 -3.16 -14.65
CA PRO A 280 -47.85 -3.17 -15.66
C PRO A 280 -48.84 -4.29 -15.32
N ASN A 281 -50.12 -3.94 -15.21
CA ASN A 281 -51.28 -4.84 -15.11
C ASN A 281 -51.57 -5.50 -13.75
N ALA A 282 -52.21 -4.75 -12.87
CA ALA A 282 -53.29 -5.29 -12.04
C ALA A 282 -54.40 -4.23 -11.96
N THR A 283 -55.44 -4.47 -12.77
CA THR A 283 -56.81 -3.96 -12.70
C THR A 283 -57.09 -2.77 -11.78
N ALA A 284 -57.48 -1.67 -12.42
CA ALA A 284 -58.36 -0.66 -11.85
C ALA A 284 -59.49 -1.32 -11.06
N ASN A 285 -59.51 -1.11 -9.74
CA ASN A 285 -60.69 -0.98 -8.88
C ASN A 285 -60.24 -0.97 -7.42
N THR A 286 -59.97 0.21 -6.88
CA THR A 286 -60.41 0.64 -5.55
C THR A 286 -60.16 2.14 -5.47
N LEU A 287 -61.25 2.89 -5.62
CA LEU A 287 -61.34 4.29 -5.27
C LEU A 287 -61.07 4.48 -3.77
N GLU A 288 -60.55 5.65 -3.45
CA GLU A 288 -60.54 6.29 -2.12
C GLU A 288 -59.52 5.82 -1.08
N SER A 289 -58.32 6.41 -1.15
CA SER A 289 -57.66 6.97 0.04
C SER A 289 -56.60 7.98 -0.40
N GLU A 290 -57.05 9.18 -0.73
CA GLU A 290 -56.24 10.40 -0.68
C GLU A 290 -55.85 10.70 0.77
N LYS A 291 -54.89 9.95 1.31
CA LYS A 291 -54.08 10.40 2.44
C LYS A 291 -52.66 10.51 1.95
N LYS A 292 -52.30 11.76 1.64
CA LYS A 292 -50.95 12.33 1.59
C LYS A 292 -50.06 11.57 2.59
N THR A 293 -49.35 10.57 2.11
CA THR A 293 -48.53 9.71 2.95
C THR A 293 -47.30 10.52 3.29
N THR A 294 -47.36 11.22 4.43
CA THR A 294 -46.17 11.64 5.16
C THR A 294 -45.30 10.40 5.36
N ILE A 295 -44.16 10.41 4.67
CA ILE A 295 -43.10 9.40 4.67
C ILE A 295 -42.39 9.46 6.02
N THR A 296 -43.07 9.14 7.12
CA THR A 296 -42.49 9.32 8.46
C THR A 296 -42.38 8.04 9.27
N ASN A 297 -42.53 6.85 8.68
CA ASN A 297 -42.24 5.57 9.34
C ASN A 297 -42.09 4.41 8.32
N SER A 298 -41.10 4.47 7.42
CA SER A 298 -40.57 3.24 6.80
C SER A 298 -39.57 2.63 7.77
N SER A 299 -39.71 1.34 8.12
CA SER A 299 -38.68 0.62 8.87
C SER A 299 -37.31 0.78 8.19
N PRO A 300 -36.19 0.79 8.95
CA PRO A 300 -34.85 0.95 8.38
C PRO A 300 -34.57 -0.08 7.27
N ASP A 301 -35.07 -1.31 7.43
CA ASP A 301 -34.96 -2.38 6.44
C ASP A 301 -35.73 -2.08 5.14
N ALA A 302 -36.88 -1.41 5.22
CA ALA A 302 -37.66 -1.03 4.05
C ALA A 302 -36.99 0.10 3.26
N ALA A 303 -36.35 1.04 3.95
CA ALA A 303 -35.56 2.10 3.30
C ALA A 303 -34.31 1.51 2.63
N PHE A 304 -33.59 0.60 3.31
CA PHE A 304 -32.43 -0.09 2.73
C PHE A 304 -32.82 -0.90 1.49
N ALA A 305 -33.91 -1.68 1.56
CA ALA A 305 -34.40 -2.45 0.42
C ALA A 305 -34.78 -1.56 -0.77
N LEU A 306 -35.35 -0.38 -0.52
CA LEU A 306 -35.71 0.59 -1.55
C LEU A 306 -34.48 1.17 -2.24
N TYR A 307 -33.49 1.66 -1.48
CA TYR A 307 -32.32 2.33 -2.04
C TYR A 307 -31.25 1.40 -2.59
N TYR A 308 -31.09 0.18 -2.04
CA TYR A 308 -29.99 -0.72 -2.41
C TYR A 308 -30.48 -1.96 -3.16
N GLY A 309 -31.65 -2.52 -2.86
CA GLY A 309 -32.07 -3.84 -3.39
C GLY A 309 -32.16 -3.92 -4.93
N LYS A 310 -32.65 -2.85 -5.58
CA LYS A 310 -32.74 -2.80 -7.06
C LYS A 310 -31.36 -2.70 -7.72
N TYR A 311 -30.46 -1.93 -7.12
CA TYR A 311 -29.07 -1.81 -7.56
C TYR A 311 -28.29 -3.11 -7.37
N GLN A 312 -28.50 -3.83 -6.27
CA GLN A 312 -27.89 -5.16 -6.07
C GLN A 312 -28.32 -6.16 -7.15
N THR A 313 -29.57 -6.10 -7.61
CA THR A 313 -30.05 -6.95 -8.71
C THR A 313 -29.41 -6.56 -10.05
N ALA A 314 -29.21 -5.26 -10.29
CA ALA A 314 -28.49 -4.76 -11.47
C ALA A 314 -27.00 -5.13 -11.44
N ALA A 315 -26.39 -5.15 -10.25
CA ALA A 315 -24.98 -5.51 -10.05
C ALA A 315 -24.65 -6.90 -10.59
N VAL A 316 -25.52 -7.89 -10.38
CA VAL A 316 -25.31 -9.26 -10.90
C VAL A 316 -25.12 -9.29 -12.42
N LYS A 317 -25.83 -8.44 -13.16
CA LYS A 317 -25.75 -8.37 -14.63
C LYS A 317 -24.50 -7.62 -15.10
N ILE A 318 -24.20 -6.50 -14.45
CA ILE A 318 -23.08 -5.63 -14.86
C ILE A 318 -21.74 -6.19 -14.41
N LYS A 319 -21.68 -6.89 -13.27
CA LYS A 319 -20.44 -7.47 -12.73
C LYS A 319 -19.69 -8.34 -13.73
N ARG A 320 -20.38 -9.20 -14.49
CA ARG A 320 -19.76 -10.04 -15.52
C ARG A 320 -19.10 -9.21 -16.62
N VAL A 321 -19.74 -8.10 -17.01
CA VAL A 321 -19.23 -7.19 -18.05
C VAL A 321 -18.12 -6.30 -17.50
N ALA A 322 -18.24 -5.81 -16.26
CA ALA A 322 -17.20 -5.04 -15.58
C ALA A 322 -15.91 -5.86 -15.43
N GLN A 323 -15.99 -7.10 -14.95
CA GLN A 323 -14.84 -8.01 -14.85
C GLN A 323 -14.18 -8.28 -16.20
N LEU A 324 -14.96 -8.34 -17.28
CA LEU A 324 -14.45 -8.47 -18.64
C LEU A 324 -13.58 -7.25 -19.02
N VAL A 325 -14.04 -6.04 -18.71
CA VAL A 325 -13.29 -4.80 -18.97
C VAL A 325 -12.05 -4.72 -18.06
N GLU A 326 -12.19 -4.99 -16.76
CA GLU A 326 -11.10 -4.95 -15.77
C GLU A 326 -9.95 -5.91 -16.12
N SER A 327 -10.27 -7.13 -16.60
CA SER A 327 -9.24 -8.10 -17.03
C SER A 327 -8.44 -7.67 -18.28
N ARG A 328 -8.88 -6.64 -19.01
CA ARG A 328 -8.30 -6.20 -20.30
C ARG A 328 -7.63 -4.82 -20.25
N LEU A 329 -7.51 -4.23 -19.06
CA LEU A 329 -6.95 -2.88 -18.90
C LEU A 329 -5.53 -2.72 -19.47
N GLU A 330 -4.69 -3.75 -19.37
CA GLU A 330 -3.30 -3.70 -19.89
C GLU A 330 -3.22 -3.83 -21.42
N ARG A 331 -4.27 -4.32 -22.09
CA ARG A 331 -4.23 -4.62 -23.54
C ARG A 331 -4.45 -3.38 -24.40
N SER A 332 -5.22 -2.41 -23.91
CA SER A 332 -5.56 -1.19 -24.65
C SER A 332 -6.04 -0.05 -23.73
N ALA A 333 -5.67 1.20 -24.06
CA ALA A 333 -6.08 2.39 -23.31
C ALA A 333 -7.59 2.69 -23.44
N GLU A 334 -8.23 2.20 -24.50
CA GLU A 334 -9.68 2.34 -24.71
C GLU A 334 -10.50 1.65 -23.59
N TYR A 335 -9.98 0.56 -22.99
CA TYR A 335 -10.63 -0.11 -21.86
C TYR A 335 -10.51 0.65 -20.55
N GLU A 336 -9.39 1.34 -20.31
CA GLU A 336 -9.21 2.21 -19.14
C GLU A 336 -10.18 3.39 -19.18
N GLN A 337 -10.31 4.03 -20.36
CA GLN A 337 -11.30 5.08 -20.58
C GLN A 337 -12.73 4.57 -20.38
N LEU A 338 -13.06 3.40 -20.93
CA LEU A 338 -14.37 2.77 -20.74
C LEU A 338 -14.67 2.53 -19.25
N LEU A 339 -13.72 1.99 -18.49
CA LEU A 339 -13.91 1.73 -17.06
C LEU A 339 -14.15 3.03 -16.28
N SER A 340 -13.37 4.07 -16.56
CA SER A 340 -13.54 5.41 -15.98
C SER A 340 -14.93 6.00 -16.30
N GLU A 341 -15.39 5.87 -17.54
CA GLU A 341 -16.75 6.30 -17.93
C GLU A 341 -17.85 5.46 -17.27
N MET A 342 -17.64 4.15 -17.09
CA MET A 342 -18.57 3.27 -16.38
C MET A 342 -18.69 3.67 -14.91
N HIS A 343 -17.58 3.95 -14.24
CA HIS A 343 -17.55 4.47 -12.87
C HIS A 343 -18.30 5.80 -12.78
N GLN A 344 -17.98 6.76 -13.65
CA GLN A 344 -18.63 8.08 -13.64
C GLN A 344 -20.15 7.98 -13.88
N ASN A 345 -20.58 7.16 -14.85
CA ASN A 345 -22.01 6.98 -15.13
C ASN A 345 -22.74 6.34 -13.94
N TYR A 346 -22.15 5.32 -13.31
CA TYR A 346 -22.70 4.72 -12.10
C TYR A 346 -22.86 5.75 -10.98
N LEU A 347 -21.81 6.52 -10.70
CA LEU A 347 -21.81 7.51 -9.62
C LEU A 347 -22.79 8.66 -9.89
N ASN A 348 -22.91 9.11 -11.15
CA ASN A 348 -23.88 10.14 -11.54
C ASN A 348 -25.32 9.68 -11.31
N GLU A 349 -25.66 8.46 -11.76
CA GLU A 349 -26.98 7.85 -11.55
C GLU A 349 -27.28 7.66 -10.06
N ARG A 350 -26.26 7.26 -9.29
CA ARG A 350 -26.38 7.08 -7.85
C ARG A 350 -26.57 8.41 -7.11
N ALA A 351 -25.86 9.46 -7.51
CA ALA A 351 -25.97 10.79 -6.94
C ALA A 351 -27.38 11.38 -7.06
N LEU A 352 -28.09 11.10 -8.16
CA LEU A 352 -29.48 11.56 -8.36
C LEU A 352 -30.44 11.04 -7.28
N ILE A 353 -30.15 9.87 -6.69
CA ILE A 353 -30.99 9.26 -5.66
C ILE A 353 -30.46 9.59 -4.26
N MET A 354 -29.16 9.38 -4.05
CA MET A 354 -28.60 9.40 -2.70
C MET A 354 -28.42 10.82 -2.16
N SER A 355 -27.95 11.77 -2.98
CA SER A 355 -27.76 13.16 -2.53
C SER A 355 -29.05 13.81 -1.97
N PRO A 356 -30.21 13.75 -2.65
CA PRO A 356 -31.46 14.29 -2.09
C PRO A 356 -31.97 13.48 -0.90
N ALA A 357 -31.77 12.16 -0.87
CA ALA A 357 -32.17 11.31 0.27
C ALA A 357 -31.37 11.63 1.53
N VAL A 358 -30.04 11.74 1.42
CA VAL A 358 -29.12 12.11 2.50
C VAL A 358 -29.43 13.52 3.01
N ASN A 359 -29.62 14.49 2.11
CA ASN A 359 -29.97 15.86 2.51
C ASN A 359 -31.30 15.88 3.31
N LYS A 360 -32.32 15.16 2.82
CA LYS A 360 -33.59 15.05 3.54
C LYS A 360 -33.42 14.41 4.92
N ALA A 361 -32.67 13.31 5.02
CA ALA A 361 -32.43 12.61 6.28
C ALA A 361 -31.67 13.49 7.29
N ILE A 362 -30.63 14.21 6.86
CA ILE A 362 -29.87 15.13 7.72
C ILE A 362 -30.76 16.29 8.20
N LEU A 363 -31.63 16.83 7.32
CA LEU A 363 -32.59 17.87 7.71
C LEU A 363 -33.65 17.35 8.70
N GLU A 364 -34.09 16.10 8.57
CA GLU A 364 -34.98 15.44 9.53
C GLU A 364 -34.30 15.20 10.89
N LEU A 365 -33.03 14.73 10.90
CA LEU A 365 -32.22 14.60 12.12
C LEU A 365 -32.05 15.95 12.82
N LYS A 366 -31.78 17.00 12.05
CA LYS A 366 -31.72 18.38 12.54
C LYS A 366 -33.05 18.84 13.14
N ALA A 367 -34.18 18.45 12.56
CA ALA A 367 -35.50 18.77 13.10
C ALA A 367 -35.84 17.95 14.37
N ALA A 368 -35.34 16.72 14.48
CA ALA A 368 -35.53 15.83 15.61
C ALA A 368 -34.71 16.25 16.84
N HIS A 369 -33.44 16.61 16.65
CA HIS A 369 -32.52 17.01 17.72
C HIS A 369 -32.48 18.53 17.93
N LYS A 370 -33.64 19.15 18.12
CA LYS A 370 -33.72 20.60 18.43
C LYS A 370 -33.16 20.88 19.82
N GLY A 371 -32.00 21.52 19.88
CA GLY A 371 -31.38 22.02 21.12
C GLY A 371 -30.24 21.16 21.67
N ASP A 372 -30.07 19.92 21.18
CA ASP A 372 -28.94 19.06 21.53
C ASP A 372 -27.97 18.95 20.34
N HIS A 373 -26.96 19.81 20.35
CA HIS A 373 -25.94 19.86 19.31
C HIS A 373 -25.02 18.63 19.31
N CYS A 374 -24.78 18.05 20.47
CA CYS A 374 -23.89 16.90 20.63
C CYS A 374 -24.56 15.63 20.09
N ALA A 375 -25.82 15.40 20.45
CA ALA A 375 -26.60 14.27 19.91
C ALA A 375 -26.80 14.40 18.39
N LEU A 376 -27.07 15.59 17.87
CA LEU A 376 -27.17 15.84 16.44
C LEU A 376 -25.86 15.50 15.71
N THR A 377 -24.72 15.92 16.25
CA THR A 377 -23.41 15.65 15.64
C THR A 377 -23.14 14.15 15.60
N ARG A 378 -23.36 13.44 16.71
CA ARG A 378 -23.19 11.98 16.77
C ARG A 378 -24.09 11.25 15.78
N SER A 379 -25.39 11.55 15.77
CA SER A 379 -26.35 10.85 14.92
C SER A 379 -26.14 11.15 13.43
N ALA A 380 -25.83 12.40 13.07
CA ALA A 380 -25.59 12.78 11.68
C ALA A 380 -24.26 12.23 11.14
N CYS A 381 -23.20 12.21 11.96
CA CYS A 381 -21.93 11.60 11.59
C CYS A 381 -22.05 10.07 11.49
N ALA A 382 -22.66 9.41 12.47
CA ALA A 382 -22.88 7.96 12.44
C ALA A 382 -23.73 7.53 11.23
N PHE A 383 -24.78 8.29 10.92
CA PHE A 383 -25.57 8.08 9.71
C PHE A 383 -24.71 8.15 8.44
N LEU A 384 -23.88 9.19 8.29
CA LEU A 384 -23.01 9.32 7.12
C LEU A 384 -21.91 8.26 7.05
N VAL A 385 -21.36 7.83 8.19
CA VAL A 385 -20.40 6.71 8.24
C VAL A 385 -21.04 5.45 7.66
N HIS A 386 -22.27 5.12 8.07
CA HIS A 386 -23.00 3.98 7.53
C HIS A 386 -23.31 4.14 6.03
N VAL A 387 -23.75 5.32 5.60
CA VAL A 387 -24.01 5.58 4.17
C VAL A 387 -22.73 5.42 3.33
N CYS A 388 -21.59 5.93 3.80
CA CYS A 388 -20.31 5.78 3.09
C CYS A 388 -19.89 4.30 2.98
N GLN A 389 -20.03 3.55 4.07
CA GLN A 389 -19.74 2.11 4.09
C GLN A 389 -20.67 1.32 3.15
N ASP A 390 -21.97 1.62 3.16
CA ASP A 390 -22.96 0.94 2.33
C ASP A 390 -22.78 1.27 0.84
N GLU A 391 -22.50 2.53 0.50
CA GLU A 391 -22.22 2.95 -0.88
C GLU A 391 -20.92 2.33 -1.42
N GLN A 392 -19.87 2.28 -0.60
CA GLN A 392 -18.64 1.61 -1.01
C GLN A 392 -18.84 0.10 -1.17
N ARG A 393 -19.58 -0.54 -0.24
CA ARG A 393 -19.93 -1.95 -0.35
C ARG A 393 -20.75 -2.22 -1.62
N LEU A 394 -21.67 -1.34 -1.97
CA LEU A 394 -22.45 -1.45 -3.20
C LEU A 394 -21.54 -1.29 -4.42
N PHE A 395 -20.65 -0.29 -4.43
CA PHE A 395 -19.71 -0.07 -5.52
C PHE A 395 -18.86 -1.33 -5.81
N PHE A 396 -18.32 -1.97 -4.76
CA PHE A 396 -17.54 -3.21 -4.91
C PHE A 396 -18.36 -4.46 -5.30
N GLN A 397 -19.70 -4.37 -5.32
CA GLN A 397 -20.52 -5.41 -5.94
C GLN A 397 -20.56 -5.29 -7.46
N PHE A 398 -20.36 -4.09 -8.01
CA PHE A 398 -20.29 -3.84 -9.45
C PHE A 398 -18.87 -4.01 -10.00
N PHE A 399 -17.88 -3.41 -9.32
CA PHE A 399 -16.49 -3.30 -9.76
C PHE A 399 -15.55 -3.97 -8.76
N ALA A 400 -14.45 -4.57 -9.22
CA ALA A 400 -13.43 -5.13 -8.34
C ALA A 400 -12.35 -4.10 -7.98
N LEU A 401 -12.11 -3.11 -8.83
CA LEU A 401 -11.10 -2.07 -8.64
C LEU A 401 -11.67 -0.83 -7.95
N GLY A 402 -10.90 -0.23 -7.05
CA GLY A 402 -11.22 1.07 -6.45
C GLY A 402 -11.10 2.21 -7.47
N SER A 403 -11.83 3.30 -7.24
CA SER A 403 -11.84 4.49 -8.12
C SER A 403 -11.71 5.77 -7.30
N GLU A 404 -10.85 6.70 -7.70
CA GLU A 404 -10.76 8.03 -7.08
C GLU A 404 -12.06 8.82 -7.20
N GLN A 405 -12.83 8.59 -8.28
CA GLN A 405 -14.14 9.23 -8.48
C GLN A 405 -15.14 8.84 -7.40
N LEU A 406 -15.01 7.64 -6.80
CA LEU A 406 -15.84 7.22 -5.68
C LEU A 406 -15.57 8.10 -4.45
N THR A 407 -14.31 8.40 -4.17
CA THR A 407 -13.93 9.31 -3.06
C THR A 407 -14.53 10.69 -3.28
N THR A 408 -14.40 11.27 -4.49
CA THR A 408 -15.03 12.57 -4.82
C THR A 408 -16.55 12.55 -4.64
N TYR A 409 -17.21 11.46 -5.04
CA TYR A 409 -18.66 11.30 -4.86
C TYR A 409 -19.06 11.26 -3.37
N LEU A 410 -18.35 10.47 -2.56
CA LEU A 410 -18.58 10.36 -1.13
C LEU A 410 -18.30 11.68 -0.41
N GLU A 411 -17.28 12.43 -0.82
CA GLU A 411 -17.00 13.79 -0.32
C GLU A 411 -18.17 14.74 -0.62
N GLY A 412 -18.78 14.63 -1.80
CA GLY A 412 -19.99 15.38 -2.15
C GLY A 412 -21.16 15.10 -1.20
N LEU A 413 -21.35 13.84 -0.79
CA LEU A 413 -22.37 13.48 0.22
C LEU A 413 -22.00 14.01 1.61
N CYS A 414 -20.72 13.95 1.99
CA CYS A 414 -20.24 14.45 3.27
C CYS A 414 -20.34 15.98 3.37
N THR A 415 -20.15 16.68 2.25
CA THR A 415 -20.31 18.15 2.17
C THR A 415 -21.72 18.60 2.59
N ILE A 416 -22.76 17.77 2.38
CA ILE A 416 -24.12 18.06 2.84
C ILE A 416 -24.19 18.16 4.38
N LEU A 417 -23.47 17.27 5.09
CA LEU A 417 -23.36 17.34 6.55
C LEU A 417 -22.63 18.63 6.96
N TYR A 418 -21.51 18.94 6.29
CA TYR A 418 -20.74 20.14 6.58
C TYR A 418 -21.57 21.42 6.40
N ASP A 419 -22.25 21.58 5.26
CA ASP A 419 -23.10 22.74 4.98
C ASP A 419 -24.27 22.87 5.96
N THR A 420 -24.76 21.74 6.45
CA THR A 420 -25.84 21.75 7.45
C THR A 420 -25.32 22.10 8.84
N MET A 421 -24.17 21.58 9.25
CA MET A 421 -23.63 21.72 10.61
C MET A 421 -22.89 23.05 10.84
N ARG A 422 -22.18 23.55 9.82
CA ARG A 422 -21.34 24.75 9.93
C ARG A 422 -22.09 26.00 10.45
N PRO A 423 -23.31 26.34 9.98
CA PRO A 423 -24.06 27.47 10.53
C PRO A 423 -24.35 27.31 12.04
N PHE A 424 -24.58 26.08 12.52
CA PHE A 424 -24.82 25.85 13.94
C PHE A 424 -23.56 26.08 14.76
N ILE A 425 -22.42 25.55 14.32
CA ILE A 425 -21.15 25.67 15.02
C ILE A 425 -20.78 27.15 15.24
N ILE A 426 -20.97 28.00 14.23
CA ILE A 426 -20.70 29.44 14.31
C ILE A 426 -21.58 30.13 15.39
N HIS A 427 -22.80 29.66 15.59
CA HIS A 427 -23.74 30.26 16.56
C HIS A 427 -23.64 29.68 17.97
N ILE A 428 -22.92 28.57 18.18
CA ILE A 428 -22.72 28.03 19.54
C ILE A 428 -21.89 29.02 20.36
N ASN A 429 -22.40 29.30 21.56
CA ASN A 429 -21.81 30.22 22.53
C ASN A 429 -21.16 29.51 23.73
N HIS A 430 -21.65 28.31 24.06
CA HIS A 430 -21.21 27.54 25.22
C HIS A 430 -19.91 26.81 24.90
N LEU A 431 -18.87 27.07 25.71
CA LEU A 431 -17.55 26.45 25.55
C LEU A 431 -17.62 24.94 25.77
N GLU A 432 -18.48 24.50 26.70
CA GLU A 432 -18.74 23.09 27.01
C GLU A 432 -19.18 22.31 25.78
N THR A 433 -20.19 22.82 25.06
CA THR A 433 -20.77 22.16 23.90
C THR A 433 -19.77 22.08 22.76
N LEU A 434 -18.98 23.14 22.52
CA LEU A 434 -17.92 23.12 21.51
C LEU A 434 -16.82 22.11 21.85
N ALA A 435 -16.41 22.03 23.12
CA ALA A 435 -15.41 21.06 23.56
C ALA A 435 -15.90 19.61 23.42
N GLU A 436 -17.17 19.36 23.74
CA GLU A 436 -17.77 18.03 23.54
C GLU A 436 -17.85 17.67 22.06
N ILE A 437 -18.28 18.60 21.18
CA ILE A 437 -18.29 18.38 19.72
C ILE A 437 -16.87 18.08 19.20
N CYS A 438 -15.85 18.80 19.65
CA CYS A 438 -14.45 18.47 19.32
C CYS A 438 -14.09 17.05 19.75
N SER A 439 -14.46 16.65 20.97
CA SER A 439 -14.20 15.31 21.49
C SER A 439 -14.92 14.23 20.69
N ILE A 440 -16.18 14.46 20.29
CA ILE A 440 -16.98 13.56 19.46
C ILE A 440 -16.30 13.38 18.10
N LEU A 441 -15.97 14.48 17.42
CA LEU A 441 -15.36 14.42 16.08
C LEU A 441 -13.98 13.76 16.12
N ARG A 442 -13.17 14.08 17.13
CA ARG A 442 -11.80 13.54 17.25
C ARG A 442 -11.78 12.09 17.72
N ILE A 443 -12.39 11.80 18.87
CA ILE A 443 -12.28 10.50 19.54
C ILE A 443 -13.29 9.51 18.96
N GLU A 444 -14.57 9.87 18.98
CA GLU A 444 -15.64 8.94 18.55
C GLU A 444 -15.61 8.76 17.02
N MET A 445 -15.49 9.82 16.22
CA MET A 445 -15.61 9.70 14.75
C MET A 445 -14.27 9.39 14.06
N LEU A 446 -13.23 10.21 14.26
CA LEU A 446 -11.95 10.05 13.56
C LEU A 446 -11.09 8.92 14.13
N GLU A 447 -10.91 8.83 15.45
CA GLU A 447 -10.08 7.78 16.06
C GLU A 447 -10.76 6.41 16.05
N GLU A 448 -12.05 6.30 16.40
CA GLU A 448 -12.72 5.00 16.48
C GLU A 448 -13.18 4.47 15.10
N HIS A 449 -13.90 5.25 14.30
CA HIS A 449 -14.50 4.75 13.05
C HIS A 449 -13.51 4.79 11.87
N VAL A 450 -12.81 5.90 11.66
CA VAL A 450 -11.93 6.06 10.48
C VAL A 450 -10.68 5.19 10.58
N GLN A 451 -10.08 5.02 11.76
CA GLN A 451 -8.92 4.12 11.90
C GLN A 451 -9.25 2.65 11.65
N GLN A 452 -10.49 2.23 11.92
CA GLN A 452 -10.93 0.86 11.64
C GLN A 452 -11.09 0.60 10.14
N ASN A 453 -11.48 1.61 9.33
CA ASN A 453 -11.71 1.45 7.90
C ASN A 453 -11.18 2.66 7.09
N PRO A 454 -9.85 2.82 6.95
CA PRO A 454 -9.25 4.03 6.37
C PRO A 454 -9.59 4.21 4.89
N GLY A 455 -9.66 3.14 4.11
CA GLY A 455 -9.98 3.22 2.67
C GLY A 455 -11.47 3.46 2.37
N ALA A 456 -12.37 3.23 3.34
CA ALA A 456 -13.82 3.44 3.18
C ALA A 456 -14.25 4.85 3.54
N LEU A 457 -13.60 5.41 4.55
CA LEU A 457 -14.02 6.61 5.22
C LEU A 457 -13.08 7.79 4.94
N GLU A 458 -12.19 7.69 3.96
CA GLU A 458 -11.28 8.78 3.58
C GLU A 458 -12.05 10.09 3.27
N ALA A 459 -13.09 9.99 2.44
CA ALA A 459 -13.96 11.12 2.11
C ALA A 459 -14.63 11.75 3.35
N PHE A 460 -15.16 10.90 4.24
CA PHE A 460 -15.76 11.36 5.50
C PHE A 460 -14.72 11.98 6.42
N ALA A 461 -13.51 11.41 6.49
CA ALA A 461 -12.41 11.91 7.30
C ALA A 461 -11.98 13.31 6.85
N ASN A 462 -11.92 13.56 5.54
CA ASN A 462 -11.60 14.88 5.00
C ASN A 462 -12.61 15.93 5.46
N THR A 463 -13.91 15.65 5.31
CA THR A 463 -14.97 16.57 5.75
C THR A 463 -15.03 16.71 7.28
N ALA A 464 -14.87 15.62 8.02
CA ALA A 464 -14.87 15.64 9.49
C ALA A 464 -13.68 16.42 10.06
N ASN A 465 -12.50 16.33 9.43
CA ASN A 465 -11.33 17.14 9.79
C ASN A 465 -11.58 18.63 9.53
N GLN A 466 -12.17 18.99 8.40
CA GLN A 466 -12.55 20.38 8.11
C GLN A 466 -13.56 20.90 9.15
N LEU A 467 -14.58 20.10 9.47
CA LEU A 467 -15.55 20.45 10.51
C LEU A 467 -14.90 20.60 11.88
N LEU A 468 -13.97 19.70 12.23
CA LEU A 468 -13.21 19.76 13.48
C LEU A 468 -12.38 21.04 13.58
N GLN A 469 -11.72 21.46 12.49
CA GLN A 469 -10.98 22.72 12.44
C GLN A 469 -11.89 23.92 12.69
N ASP A 470 -13.05 24.01 12.02
CA ASP A 470 -14.03 25.08 12.24
C ASP A 470 -14.53 25.12 13.71
N VAL A 471 -14.78 23.95 14.32
CA VAL A 471 -15.18 23.86 15.74
C VAL A 471 -14.03 24.28 16.65
N GLN A 472 -12.79 23.89 16.36
CA GLN A 472 -11.61 24.25 17.13
C GLN A 472 -11.33 25.76 17.06
N GLU A 473 -11.39 26.37 15.88
CA GLU A 473 -11.26 27.82 15.71
C GLU A 473 -12.33 28.57 16.52
N ARG A 474 -13.58 28.10 16.44
CA ARG A 474 -14.68 28.67 17.23
C ARG A 474 -14.45 28.48 18.73
N LEU A 475 -13.97 27.32 19.16
CA LEU A 475 -13.65 27.01 20.55
C LEU A 475 -12.56 27.94 21.08
N VAL A 476 -11.49 28.16 20.31
CA VAL A 476 -10.38 29.08 20.67
C VAL A 476 -10.89 30.52 20.77
N PHE A 477 -11.69 30.98 19.80
CA PHE A 477 -12.29 32.32 19.84
C PHE A 477 -13.17 32.51 21.09
N ARG A 478 -14.05 31.55 21.38
CA ARG A 478 -14.92 31.60 22.57
C ARG A 478 -14.12 31.47 23.86
N ALA A 479 -13.05 30.69 23.88
CA ALA A 479 -12.15 30.60 25.02
C ALA A 479 -11.47 31.94 25.29
N HIS A 480 -10.95 32.62 24.27
CA HIS A 480 -10.32 33.94 24.44
C HIS A 480 -11.32 34.97 24.98
N LEU A 481 -12.55 35.01 24.45
CA LEU A 481 -13.61 35.86 24.99
C LEU A 481 -13.95 35.52 26.45
N TYR A 482 -14.03 34.23 26.79
CA TYR A 482 -14.24 33.76 28.16
C TYR A 482 -13.11 34.20 29.09
N LEU A 483 -11.85 34.10 28.66
CA LEU A 483 -10.71 34.57 29.46
C LEU A 483 -10.78 36.09 29.71
N GLN A 484 -11.21 36.86 28.72
CA GLN A 484 -11.33 38.30 28.85
C GLN A 484 -12.50 38.72 29.75
N SER A 485 -13.68 38.11 29.60
CA SER A 485 -14.88 38.46 30.38
C SER A 485 -14.85 37.92 31.80
N ASP A 486 -14.49 36.64 31.96
CA ASP A 486 -14.75 35.89 33.19
C ASP A 486 -13.52 35.74 34.10
N ILE A 487 -12.32 36.10 33.60
CA ILE A 487 -11.07 36.10 34.38
C ILE A 487 -10.51 37.51 34.51
N LEU A 488 -10.20 38.21 33.40
CA LEU A 488 -9.60 39.54 33.46
C LEU A 488 -10.57 40.58 34.02
N ASN A 489 -11.77 40.67 33.45
CA ASN A 489 -12.80 41.63 33.87
C ASN A 489 -13.71 41.11 34.98
N TYR A 490 -13.28 40.06 35.68
CA TYR A 490 -14.05 39.50 36.79
C TYR A 490 -14.18 40.51 37.93
N ASN A 491 -15.41 40.84 38.32
CA ASN A 491 -15.65 41.67 39.48
C ASN A 491 -15.84 40.78 40.72
N PRO A 492 -14.91 40.79 41.69
CA PRO A 492 -15.02 39.96 42.88
C PRO A 492 -16.20 40.38 43.76
N SER A 493 -16.98 39.41 44.24
CA SER A 493 -18.04 39.66 45.21
C SER A 493 -17.45 39.91 46.60
N ALA A 494 -18.22 40.55 47.49
CA ALA A 494 -17.77 40.78 48.88
C ALA A 494 -17.39 39.48 49.61
N GLY A 495 -18.06 38.36 49.30
CA GLY A 495 -17.71 37.04 49.83
C GLY A 495 -16.44 36.41 49.25
N ASP A 496 -16.01 36.81 48.05
CA ASP A 496 -14.77 36.34 47.42
C ASP A 496 -13.54 37.08 47.97
N LEU A 497 -13.73 38.28 48.52
CA LEU A 497 -12.71 39.12 49.15
C LEU A 497 -12.65 38.95 50.68
N ALA A 498 -13.50 38.09 51.26
CA ALA A 498 -13.64 37.89 52.70
C ALA A 498 -12.48 37.09 53.34
N TYR A 499 -11.24 37.46 53.04
CA TYR A 499 -10.02 36.93 53.66
C TYR A 499 -9.53 37.90 54.74
N PRO A 500 -9.01 37.46 55.91
CA PRO A 500 -8.85 36.06 56.36
C PRO A 500 -10.10 35.41 56.96
N ASP A 501 -11.20 36.12 57.23
CA ASP A 501 -12.37 35.62 57.99
C ASP A 501 -12.93 34.29 57.46
N LYS A 502 -12.92 34.08 56.14
CA LYS A 502 -13.32 32.81 55.50
C LYS A 502 -12.43 31.65 55.92
N LEU A 503 -11.12 31.87 56.04
CA LEU A 503 -10.15 30.85 56.46
C LEU A 503 -10.23 30.58 57.96
N GLU A 504 -10.44 31.60 58.79
CA GLU A 504 -10.62 31.43 60.24
C GLU A 504 -11.91 30.67 60.56
N MET A 505 -13.01 30.99 59.86
CA MET A 505 -14.26 30.25 59.96
C MET A 505 -14.05 28.77 59.58
N MET A 506 -13.35 28.49 58.49
CA MET A 506 -13.04 27.10 58.08
C MET A 506 -12.11 26.38 59.06
N GLU A 507 -11.11 27.05 59.63
CA GLU A 507 -10.25 26.48 60.67
C GLU A 507 -11.08 26.14 61.92
N SER A 508 -12.00 27.02 62.34
CA SER A 508 -12.91 26.75 63.47
C SER A 508 -13.86 25.58 63.19
N ILE A 509 -14.34 25.44 61.96
CA ILE A 509 -15.16 24.30 61.52
C ILE A 509 -14.32 23.02 61.50
N ALA A 510 -13.08 23.06 60.98
CA ALA A 510 -12.19 21.91 60.95
C ALA A 510 -11.80 21.43 62.35
N LEU A 511 -11.50 22.37 63.26
CA LEU A 511 -11.20 22.09 64.67
C LEU A 511 -12.43 21.52 65.39
N SER A 512 -13.62 22.09 65.18
CA SER A 512 -14.85 21.54 65.78
C SER A 512 -15.21 20.15 65.23
N LEU A 513 -14.95 19.87 63.95
CA LEU A 513 -15.12 18.53 63.36
C LEU A 513 -14.09 17.52 63.91
N GLN A 514 -12.83 17.93 64.12
CA GLN A 514 -11.82 17.09 64.79
C GLN A 514 -12.18 16.81 66.26
N ASP A 515 -12.66 17.80 67.00
CA ASP A 515 -13.15 17.62 68.37
C ASP A 515 -14.39 16.72 68.41
N THR A 516 -15.28 16.82 67.42
CA THR A 516 -16.45 15.94 67.29
C THR A 516 -16.05 14.48 66.98
N GLN A 517 -14.93 14.25 66.29
CA GLN A 517 -14.38 12.90 66.07
C GLN A 517 -13.75 12.29 67.33
N HIS A 518 -13.28 13.10 68.28
CA HIS A 518 -12.77 12.61 69.57
C HIS A 518 -13.89 12.29 70.59
N ILE A 519 -15.12 12.75 70.37
CA ILE A 519 -16.28 12.56 71.28
C ILE A 519 -17.30 11.53 70.74
N ARG A 520 -17.04 10.84 69.61
CA ARG A 520 -17.91 9.75 69.11
C ARG A 520 -17.28 8.37 69.29
N ARG A 521 -17.09 7.99 70.56
CA ARG A 521 -17.03 6.58 70.98
C ARG A 521 -17.90 6.35 72.22
N TYR A 522 -19.18 6.65 72.12
CA TYR A 522 -20.21 5.82 72.74
C TYR A 522 -21.58 6.11 72.12
N ASP A 523 -22.25 5.03 71.76
CA ASP A 523 -23.65 4.88 71.39
C ASP A 523 -24.22 5.27 70.01
N SER A 524 -24.78 4.21 69.42
CA SER A 524 -25.99 4.13 68.60
C SER A 524 -25.89 4.19 67.07
N ARG A 525 -26.11 2.98 66.53
CA ARG A 525 -26.59 2.66 65.18
C ARG A 525 -27.95 3.32 64.92
N SER A 526 -28.27 3.51 63.63
CA SER A 526 -29.54 4.02 63.09
C SER A 526 -29.63 5.56 63.15
N SER A 527 -30.00 6.34 62.13
CA SER A 527 -30.92 6.12 61.02
C SER A 527 -30.89 7.33 60.04
N LEU A 528 -31.17 7.04 58.76
CA LEU A 528 -31.92 7.83 57.76
C LEU A 528 -31.27 8.95 56.90
N ASN A 529 -31.57 8.75 55.61
CA ASN A 529 -31.49 9.57 54.40
C ASN A 529 -31.72 11.09 54.55
N SER A 530 -30.99 11.86 53.73
CA SER A 530 -31.60 12.92 52.91
C SER A 530 -30.76 13.22 51.66
N SER A 531 -31.43 13.08 50.52
CA SER A 531 -31.11 13.48 49.15
C SER A 531 -30.69 14.95 48.99
N ILE A 532 -29.68 15.23 48.15
CA ILE A 532 -29.68 16.28 47.10
C ILE A 532 -28.38 16.27 46.25
N SER A 533 -28.59 16.10 44.94
CA SER A 533 -27.89 16.67 43.77
C SER A 533 -26.47 16.21 43.35
N SER A 534 -26.48 15.26 42.43
CA SER A 534 -25.79 15.24 41.12
C SER A 534 -24.73 16.32 40.81
N ALA A 535 -23.46 15.90 40.77
CA ALA A 535 -22.46 16.43 39.86
C ALA A 535 -21.68 15.25 39.26
N MET A 536 -21.49 15.30 37.94
CA MET A 536 -21.03 14.22 37.08
C MET A 536 -19.61 13.76 37.43
N GLU A 537 -19.45 12.50 37.80
CA GLU A 537 -18.16 11.80 37.83
C GLU A 537 -18.02 11.05 36.51
N THR A 538 -17.00 11.42 35.72
CA THR A 538 -16.42 10.56 34.69
C THR A 538 -15.12 10.03 35.26
N ASP A 539 -15.15 8.79 35.77
CA ASP A 539 -13.98 8.09 36.25
C ASP A 539 -13.77 6.79 35.45
N SER A 540 -12.64 6.72 34.75
CA SER A 540 -11.93 5.50 34.39
C SER A 540 -10.54 5.88 33.88
N VAL A 541 -9.50 5.70 34.70
CA VAL A 541 -8.48 4.65 34.57
C VAL A 541 -7.42 4.88 35.66
N ASP A 542 -7.36 3.88 36.53
CA ASP A 542 -6.29 3.40 37.41
C ASP A 542 -4.91 4.08 37.33
N ASN A 543 -4.44 4.63 38.46
CA ASN A 543 -3.04 4.40 38.88
C ASN A 543 -2.84 4.59 40.39
N THR A 544 -2.51 3.47 41.03
CA THR A 544 -2.19 3.29 42.45
C THR A 544 -0.84 3.90 42.81
N SER A 545 -0.83 5.12 43.35
CA SER A 545 0.23 5.61 44.27
C SER A 545 -0.23 6.85 45.04
N ARG A 546 -1.23 6.67 45.93
CA ARG A 546 -1.60 7.71 46.90
C ARG A 546 -0.61 7.71 48.06
N GLN A 547 0.39 8.60 47.99
CA GLN A 547 1.13 9.00 49.18
C GLN A 547 0.15 9.66 50.17
N ARG A 548 0.16 9.16 51.40
CA ARG A 548 -0.49 9.77 52.57
C ARG A 548 -0.19 11.26 52.60
N ASN A 549 -1.18 12.10 52.34
CA ASN A 549 -1.25 13.45 52.90
C ASN A 549 -2.68 14.00 52.82
N MET A 550 -3.16 14.37 54.00
CA MET A 550 -4.23 15.33 54.31
C MET A 550 -5.70 14.91 54.14
N ASN A 551 -6.38 14.79 55.29
CA ASN A 551 -7.81 14.63 55.45
C ASN A 551 -8.56 15.93 55.13
N SER A 552 -8.90 16.16 53.86
CA SER A 552 -9.88 17.18 53.46
C SER A 552 -10.61 16.70 52.21
N SER A 553 -11.94 16.68 52.25
CA SER A 553 -12.80 16.27 51.14
C SER A 553 -12.49 17.07 49.86
N PRO A 554 -12.44 16.46 48.66
CA PRO A 554 -12.13 17.16 47.39
C PRO A 554 -13.06 18.35 47.10
N ALA A 555 -14.31 18.29 47.57
CA ALA A 555 -15.30 19.34 47.40
C ALA A 555 -14.96 20.63 48.19
N ASP A 556 -14.34 20.50 49.37
CA ASP A 556 -13.90 21.64 50.19
C ASP A 556 -12.61 22.29 49.65
N LEU A 557 -11.79 21.55 48.90
CA LEU A 557 -10.60 22.10 48.26
C LEU A 557 -10.95 23.10 47.14
N HIS A 558 -11.89 22.73 46.25
CA HIS A 558 -12.23 23.53 45.07
C HIS A 558 -13.20 24.69 45.40
N GLY A 559 -13.95 24.61 46.51
CA GLY A 559 -14.81 25.69 47.02
C GLY A 559 -14.03 26.84 47.68
N MET A 560 -12.79 26.58 48.08
CA MET A 560 -11.91 27.57 48.72
C MET A 560 -10.99 28.31 47.73
N TRP A 561 -10.91 27.86 46.49
CA TRP A 561 -10.14 28.56 45.45
C TRP A 561 -10.82 29.86 45.03
N TYR A 562 -10.02 30.88 44.77
CA TYR A 562 -10.49 32.09 44.13
C TYR A 562 -11.19 31.74 42.79
N PRO A 563 -12.40 32.28 42.51
CA PRO A 563 -13.19 31.86 41.36
C PRO A 563 -12.48 31.92 40.02
N THR A 564 -11.62 32.92 39.79
CA THR A 564 -10.89 33.02 38.52
C THR A 564 -9.84 31.93 38.35
N VAL A 565 -9.14 31.54 39.41
CA VAL A 565 -8.19 30.39 39.39
C VAL A 565 -8.92 29.10 39.03
N ARG A 566 -10.08 28.85 39.64
CA ARG A 566 -10.89 27.66 39.34
C ARG A 566 -11.37 27.67 37.88
N ARG A 567 -11.89 28.80 37.41
CA ARG A 567 -12.37 28.98 36.02
C ARG A 567 -11.25 28.77 35.00
N THR A 568 -10.07 29.34 35.25
CA THR A 568 -8.88 29.14 34.40
C THR A 568 -8.50 27.67 34.30
N LEU A 569 -8.38 26.97 35.44
CA LEU A 569 -7.95 25.56 35.45
C LEU A 569 -8.97 24.63 34.78
N VAL A 570 -10.26 24.83 35.02
CA VAL A 570 -11.31 24.05 34.33
C VAL A 570 -11.28 24.31 32.82
N CYS A 571 -11.12 25.57 32.40
CA CYS A 571 -11.00 25.93 30.99
C CYS A 571 -9.78 25.23 30.34
N LEU A 572 -8.61 25.32 30.97
CA LEU A 572 -7.38 24.67 30.49
C LEU A 572 -7.52 23.14 30.40
N SER A 573 -8.15 22.50 31.40
CA SER A 573 -8.34 21.04 31.38
C SER A 573 -9.18 20.54 30.20
N ARG A 574 -10.17 21.33 29.78
CA ARG A 574 -11.04 21.02 28.64
C ARG A 574 -10.35 21.30 27.30
N LEU A 575 -9.68 22.45 27.20
CA LEU A 575 -8.93 22.84 26.00
C LEU A 575 -7.79 21.86 25.69
N TYR A 576 -7.14 21.31 26.71
CA TYR A 576 -6.02 20.37 26.56
C TYR A 576 -6.37 19.13 25.73
N ARG A 577 -7.61 18.62 25.85
CA ARG A 577 -8.05 17.43 25.09
C ARG A 577 -8.56 17.77 23.69
N CYS A 578 -9.00 19.01 23.47
CA CYS A 578 -9.76 19.39 22.27
C CYS A 578 -8.91 20.14 21.23
N VAL A 579 -7.78 20.70 21.63
CA VAL A 579 -6.98 21.64 20.84
C VAL A 579 -5.56 21.10 20.65
N ASP A 580 -4.97 21.39 19.49
CA ASP A 580 -3.60 20.99 19.19
C ASP A 580 -2.58 21.64 20.13
N ARG A 581 -1.48 20.93 20.38
CA ARG A 581 -0.41 21.33 21.30
C ARG A 581 0.08 22.79 21.12
N PRO A 582 0.40 23.29 19.92
CA PRO A 582 0.89 24.66 19.76
C PRO A 582 -0.18 25.72 20.07
N ILE A 583 -1.43 25.48 19.68
CA ILE A 583 -2.54 26.41 19.95
C ILE A 583 -2.86 26.41 21.45
N PHE A 584 -2.86 25.22 22.07
CA PHE A 584 -3.03 25.09 23.52
C PHE A 584 -1.93 25.80 24.31
N GLN A 585 -0.66 25.68 23.87
CA GLN A 585 0.45 26.43 24.48
C GLN A 585 0.13 27.94 24.48
N GLY A 586 -0.20 28.52 23.33
CA GLY A 586 -0.56 29.94 23.17
C GLY A 586 -1.66 30.39 24.13
N LEU A 587 -2.77 29.66 24.09
CA LEU A 587 -3.95 29.97 24.89
C LEU A 587 -3.69 29.80 26.40
N SER A 588 -2.87 28.81 26.78
CA SER A 588 -2.51 28.57 28.18
C SER A 588 -1.63 29.66 28.77
N GLN A 589 -0.68 30.20 28.00
CA GLN A 589 0.15 31.33 28.43
C GLN A 589 -0.71 32.56 28.71
N GLU A 590 -1.62 32.88 27.78
CA GLU A 590 -2.53 34.00 27.93
C GLU A 590 -3.47 33.80 29.14
N ALA A 591 -4.09 32.63 29.27
CA ALA A 591 -4.98 32.30 30.37
C ALA A 591 -4.29 32.45 31.74
N LEU A 592 -3.04 31.97 31.87
CA LEU A 592 -2.26 32.08 33.09
C LEU A 592 -1.87 33.52 33.40
N LYS A 593 -1.44 34.30 32.40
CA LYS A 593 -1.12 35.72 32.56
C LYS A 593 -2.34 36.51 33.05
N LEU A 594 -3.51 36.31 32.44
CA LEU A 594 -4.75 36.98 32.85
C LEU A 594 -5.21 36.53 34.25
N CYS A 595 -5.01 35.26 34.59
CA CYS A 595 -5.29 34.74 35.92
C CYS A 595 -4.41 35.40 36.99
N ILE A 596 -3.09 35.49 36.76
CA ILE A 596 -2.15 36.17 37.67
C ILE A 596 -2.55 37.64 37.87
N GLN A 597 -2.88 38.35 36.78
CA GLN A 597 -3.33 39.74 36.86
C GLN A 597 -4.62 39.89 37.68
N SER A 598 -5.59 38.99 37.48
CA SER A 598 -6.84 38.95 38.23
C SER A 598 -6.62 38.69 39.72
N VAL A 599 -5.73 37.74 40.06
CA VAL A 599 -5.36 37.44 41.46
C VAL A 599 -4.64 38.62 42.11
N SER A 600 -3.72 39.28 41.41
CA SER A 600 -3.02 40.47 41.92
C SER A 600 -3.97 41.66 42.14
N ALA A 601 -4.95 41.84 41.24
CA ALA A 601 -6.01 42.84 41.42
C ALA A 601 -6.93 42.52 42.62
N ALA A 602 -7.17 41.24 42.92
CA ALA A 602 -7.87 40.84 44.13
C ALA A 602 -7.03 41.04 45.40
N ALA A 603 -5.73 40.72 45.35
CA ALA A 603 -4.79 40.91 46.44
C ALA A 603 -4.68 42.38 46.87
N THR A 604 -4.62 43.30 45.90
CA THR A 604 -4.61 44.75 46.15
C THR A 604 -5.91 45.27 46.76
N LYS A 605 -7.06 44.69 46.41
CA LYS A 605 -8.35 45.00 47.06
C LYS A 605 -8.40 44.50 48.51
N ILE A 606 -7.85 43.31 48.78
CA ILE A 606 -7.76 42.74 50.14
C ILE A 606 -6.80 43.55 51.00
N SER A 607 -5.65 43.96 50.45
CA SER A 607 -4.67 44.76 51.18
C SER A 607 -5.22 46.13 51.58
N ALA A 608 -6.04 46.75 50.73
CA ALA A 608 -6.74 48.00 51.03
C ALA A 608 -7.83 47.83 52.10
N ALA A 609 -8.49 46.67 52.17
CA ALA A 609 -9.60 46.42 53.09
C ALA A 609 -9.15 46.02 54.50
N LYS A 610 -8.06 45.27 54.65
CA LYS A 610 -7.60 44.74 55.95
C LYS A 610 -6.13 45.00 56.26
N SER A 611 -5.23 44.27 55.61
CA SER A 611 -3.79 44.40 55.84
C SER A 611 -2.98 44.03 54.60
N PRO A 612 -1.81 44.67 54.38
CA PRO A 612 -0.93 44.35 53.26
C PRO A 612 -0.47 42.89 53.29
N ILE A 613 -0.18 42.37 54.49
CA ILE A 613 0.25 40.99 54.72
C ILE A 613 -0.81 39.97 54.29
N ASP A 614 -2.09 40.23 54.57
CA ASP A 614 -3.18 39.34 54.17
C ASP A 614 -3.39 39.30 52.66
N GLY A 615 -3.22 40.45 51.97
CA GLY A 615 -3.25 40.52 50.51
C GLY A 615 -2.12 39.73 49.86
N GLU A 616 -0.89 39.87 50.36
CA GLU A 616 0.27 39.14 49.85
C GLU A 616 0.19 37.63 50.14
N LEU A 617 -0.25 37.23 51.35
CA LEU A 617 -0.47 35.83 51.69
C LEU A 617 -1.59 35.19 50.86
N PHE A 618 -2.64 35.94 50.55
CA PHE A 618 -3.69 35.52 49.62
C PHE A 618 -3.12 35.25 48.23
N GLU A 619 -2.29 36.14 47.70
CA GLU A 619 -1.65 35.99 46.39
C GLU A 619 -0.70 34.78 46.37
N ILE A 620 0.17 34.63 47.38
CA ILE A 620 1.08 33.49 47.52
C ILE A 620 0.30 32.16 47.53
N LYS A 621 -0.79 32.08 48.32
CA LYS A 621 -1.63 30.88 48.39
C LYS A 621 -2.18 30.49 47.01
N HIS A 622 -2.74 31.43 46.27
CA HIS A 622 -3.38 31.15 44.98
C HIS A 622 -2.37 30.90 43.85
N LEU A 623 -1.19 31.52 43.87
CA LEU A 623 -0.11 31.22 42.95
C LEU A 623 0.51 29.84 43.18
N LEU A 624 0.63 29.40 44.45
CA LEU A 624 1.06 28.05 44.77
C LEU A 624 0.06 26.99 44.27
N ILE A 625 -1.25 27.25 44.44
CA ILE A 625 -2.30 26.39 43.89
C ILE A 625 -2.19 26.34 42.37
N LEU A 626 -2.05 27.50 41.70
CA LEU A 626 -1.92 27.57 40.25
C LEU A 626 -0.70 26.76 39.77
N ARG A 627 0.46 26.92 40.43
CA ARG A 627 1.70 26.20 40.13
C ARG A 627 1.56 24.68 40.27
N GLU A 628 0.89 24.20 41.31
CA GLU A 628 0.69 22.77 41.53
C GLU A 628 -0.27 22.18 40.49
N GLN A 629 -1.38 22.88 40.22
CA GLN A 629 -2.42 22.40 39.31
C GLN A 629 -2.03 22.45 37.83
N ILE A 630 -1.03 23.24 37.45
CA ILE A 630 -0.49 23.23 36.08
C ILE A 630 0.56 22.13 35.84
N ALA A 631 1.13 21.54 36.91
CA ALA A 631 2.19 20.53 36.79
C ALA A 631 1.76 19.22 36.08
N PRO A 632 0.51 18.73 36.20
CA PRO A 632 0.04 17.53 35.49
C PRO A 632 -0.11 17.70 33.97
N PHE A 633 -0.24 18.93 33.46
CA PHE A 633 -0.30 19.16 32.02
C PHE A 633 1.08 18.88 31.42
N ARG A 634 1.25 17.72 30.80
CA ARG A 634 2.49 17.28 30.11
C ARG A 634 2.72 18.03 28.80
N VAL A 635 2.64 19.35 28.83
CA VAL A 635 2.90 20.24 27.70
C VAL A 635 4.11 21.08 28.06
N ASP A 636 5.09 21.13 27.17
CA ASP A 636 6.14 22.15 27.27
C ASP A 636 5.44 23.50 27.11
N PHE A 637 5.21 24.23 28.20
CA PHE A 637 4.61 25.57 28.19
C PHE A 637 5.55 26.64 27.61
N THR A 638 6.47 26.22 26.75
CA THR A 638 7.50 27.02 26.11
C THR A 638 7.01 27.46 24.75
N ILE A 639 6.66 28.74 24.61
CA ILE A 639 6.36 29.34 23.31
C ILE A 639 7.58 30.09 22.83
N LYS A 640 7.88 29.94 21.54
CA LYS A 640 8.86 30.76 20.83
C LYS A 640 8.17 32.03 20.38
N GLU A 641 8.19 33.08 21.20
CA GLU A 641 7.81 34.41 20.73
C GLU A 641 9.03 35.05 20.03
N THR A 642 8.87 35.36 18.74
CA THR A 642 9.85 36.13 17.97
C THR A 642 9.62 37.62 18.24
N SER A 643 10.35 38.18 19.19
CA SER A 643 10.33 39.63 19.43
C SER A 643 11.47 40.32 18.70
N LEU A 644 11.24 41.54 18.22
CA LEU A 644 12.28 42.38 17.63
C LEU A 644 13.01 43.13 18.75
N ASP A 645 14.29 42.83 18.95
CA ASP A 645 15.13 43.49 19.96
C ASP A 645 15.64 44.84 19.41
N PHE A 646 15.04 45.95 19.87
CA PHE A 646 15.42 47.31 19.51
C PHE A 646 16.61 47.86 20.30
N SER A 647 17.21 47.07 21.20
CA SER A 647 18.31 47.54 22.06
C SER A 647 19.53 47.98 21.24
N LYS A 648 19.82 47.27 20.13
CA LYS A 648 20.89 47.66 19.20
C LYS A 648 20.52 48.86 18.34
N VAL A 649 19.25 48.98 17.93
CA VAL A 649 18.73 50.15 17.21
C VAL A 649 18.89 51.42 18.05
N LYS A 650 18.60 51.35 19.35
CA LYS A 650 18.79 52.47 20.28
C LYS A 650 20.26 52.87 20.43
N THR A 651 21.15 51.90 20.55
CA THR A 651 22.61 52.13 20.67
C THR A 651 23.20 52.66 19.36
N ALA A 652 22.80 52.10 18.21
CA ALA A 652 23.20 52.56 16.89
C ALA A 652 22.66 53.96 16.57
N ALA A 653 21.42 54.27 16.97
CA ALA A 653 20.84 55.61 16.85
C ALA A 653 21.60 56.64 17.71
N PHE A 654 21.99 56.25 18.93
CA PHE A 654 22.83 57.09 19.79
C PHE A 654 24.24 57.28 19.20
N GLY A 655 24.81 56.23 18.60
CA GLY A 655 26.06 56.29 17.85
C GLY A 655 25.98 57.23 16.64
N LEU A 656 24.87 57.23 15.90
CA LEU A 656 24.60 58.14 14.80
C LEU A 656 24.48 59.60 15.27
N LEU A 657 23.85 59.82 16.44
CA LEU A 657 23.74 61.14 17.06
C LEU A 657 25.11 61.67 17.52
N GLN A 658 25.94 60.80 18.10
CA GLN A 658 27.28 61.14 18.58
C GLN A 658 28.28 61.35 17.43
N LYS A 659 28.13 60.61 16.32
CA LYS A 659 28.94 60.71 15.09
C LYS A 659 28.31 61.59 13.99
N ARG A 660 27.48 62.57 14.35
CA ARG A 660 26.78 63.48 13.41
C ARG A 660 27.69 64.15 12.36
N LYS A 661 28.98 64.34 12.65
CA LYS A 661 29.96 64.94 11.73
C LYS A 661 30.40 64.01 10.59
N GLN A 662 30.08 62.71 10.65
CA GLN A 662 30.50 61.67 9.71
C GLN A 662 29.32 61.06 8.92
N LEU A 663 28.14 61.68 8.95
CA LEU A 663 26.91 61.17 8.31
C LEU A 663 26.99 61.02 6.78
N PHE A 664 27.85 61.81 6.13
CA PHE A 664 28.00 61.84 4.67
C PHE A 664 29.44 61.60 4.22
N SER A 665 30.30 61.03 5.09
CA SER A 665 31.67 60.71 4.67
C SER A 665 31.65 59.60 3.63
N MET A 666 32.31 59.81 2.50
CA MET A 666 32.29 58.92 1.33
C MET A 666 33.26 57.72 1.42
N GLY A 667 33.62 57.32 2.65
CA GLY A 667 34.51 56.19 2.95
C GLY A 667 33.82 55.15 3.83
N SER A 668 34.52 54.04 4.13
CA SER A 668 34.01 52.89 4.91
C SER A 668 33.57 53.21 6.34
N ASN A 669 33.80 54.43 6.83
CA ASN A 669 33.46 54.91 8.16
C ASN A 669 32.22 55.84 8.13
N ASN A 670 31.23 55.53 7.31
CA ASN A 670 30.00 56.31 7.24
C ASN A 670 29.03 55.90 8.36
N ALA A 671 28.75 56.83 9.27
CA ALA A 671 27.88 56.60 10.42
C ALA A 671 26.42 56.22 10.04
N LEU A 672 25.96 56.59 8.84
CA LEU A 672 24.64 56.21 8.32
C LEU A 672 24.62 54.77 7.81
N LEU A 673 25.71 54.31 7.17
CA LEU A 673 25.87 52.89 6.80
C LEU A 673 26.07 52.01 8.03
N GLU A 674 26.83 52.48 9.03
CA GLU A 674 26.97 51.82 10.33
C GLU A 674 25.61 51.70 11.03
N PHE A 675 24.76 52.74 11.01
CA PHE A 675 23.40 52.68 11.53
C PHE A 675 22.48 51.74 10.73
N LEU A 676 22.59 51.69 9.40
CA LEU A 676 21.78 50.78 8.59
C LEU A 676 22.22 49.32 8.73
N LEU A 677 23.49 49.04 9.02
CA LEU A 677 23.97 47.69 9.29
C LEU A 677 23.67 47.27 10.75
N GLU A 678 24.03 48.10 11.72
CA GLU A 678 23.95 47.77 13.16
C GLU A 678 22.60 48.11 13.80
N GLY A 679 21.83 49.01 13.18
CA GLY A 679 20.48 49.41 13.60
C GLY A 679 19.38 48.55 12.99
N THR A 680 19.71 47.42 12.37
CA THR A 680 18.70 46.42 12.02
C THR A 680 18.17 45.76 13.29
N PRO A 681 16.85 45.77 13.55
CA PRO A 681 16.29 45.10 14.72
C PRO A 681 16.57 43.60 14.60
N GLN A 682 17.24 43.02 15.61
CA GLN A 682 17.53 41.59 15.60
C GLN A 682 16.30 40.82 16.07
N ILE A 683 15.94 39.78 15.32
CA ILE A 683 14.91 38.82 15.75
C ILE A 683 15.51 38.04 16.92
N LYS A 684 14.98 38.25 18.11
CA LYS A 684 15.38 37.52 19.31
C LYS A 684 14.24 36.61 19.72
N GLU A 685 14.51 35.32 19.62
CA GLU A 685 13.60 34.27 20.08
C GLU A 685 13.62 34.24 21.60
N HIS A 686 12.51 34.63 22.23
CA HIS A 686 12.31 34.44 23.66
C HIS A 686 11.54 33.14 23.88
N LEU A 687 12.18 32.17 24.53
CA LEU A 687 11.52 30.97 25.05
C LEU A 687 10.82 31.35 26.35
N LEU A 688 9.56 31.78 26.25
CA LEU A 688 8.72 32.11 27.39
C LEU A 688 8.09 30.83 27.90
N ASP A 689 8.46 30.44 29.13
CA ASP A 689 7.92 29.29 29.84
C ASP A 689 6.87 29.78 30.84
N SER A 690 5.61 29.44 30.61
CA SER A 690 4.50 29.89 31.46
C SER A 690 4.66 29.42 32.92
N ARG A 691 5.32 28.29 33.16
CA ARG A 691 5.63 27.80 34.51
C ARG A 691 6.67 28.69 35.19
N LYS A 692 7.72 29.08 34.45
CA LYS A 692 8.73 30.02 34.95
C LYS A 692 8.12 31.38 35.25
N GLU A 693 7.12 31.82 34.48
CA GLU A 693 6.45 33.09 34.75
C GLU A 693 5.65 33.07 36.05
N VAL A 694 4.90 31.99 36.32
CA VAL A 694 4.24 31.78 37.62
C VAL A 694 5.27 31.74 38.75
N ASP A 695 6.38 31.00 38.58
CA ASP A 695 7.46 30.91 39.58
C ASP A 695 8.15 32.26 39.81
N ARG A 696 8.36 33.06 38.75
CA ARG A 696 8.97 34.39 38.81
C ARG A 696 8.07 35.34 39.59
N HIS A 697 6.78 35.35 39.30
CA HIS A 697 5.79 36.19 39.98
C HIS A 697 5.63 35.75 41.44
N LEU A 698 5.53 34.45 41.72
CA LEU A 698 5.52 33.90 43.07
C LEU A 698 6.75 34.31 43.87
N LYS A 699 7.95 34.24 43.28
CA LYS A 699 9.19 34.68 43.94
C LYS A 699 9.17 36.18 44.26
N MET A 700 8.69 37.01 43.32
CA MET A 700 8.55 38.45 43.53
C MET A 700 7.63 38.78 44.72
N VAL A 701 6.45 38.15 44.78
CA VAL A 701 5.49 38.35 45.87
C VAL A 701 6.06 37.84 47.20
N CYS A 702 6.73 36.69 47.21
CA CYS A 702 7.42 36.18 48.41
C CYS A 702 8.53 37.13 48.90
N GLU A 703 9.33 37.71 48.00
CA GLU A 703 10.37 38.68 48.36
C GLU A 703 9.77 39.98 48.91
N GLN A 704 8.65 40.43 48.33
CA GLN A 704 7.91 41.60 48.82
C GLN A 704 7.34 41.33 50.22
N PHE A 705 6.68 40.19 50.41
CA PHE A 705 6.19 39.73 51.70
C PHE A 705 7.28 39.66 52.76
N ILE A 706 8.46 39.11 52.42
CA ILE A 706 9.59 39.04 53.35
C ILE A 706 10.05 40.47 53.72
N LYS A 707 10.13 41.40 52.77
CA LYS A 707 10.51 42.79 53.04
C LYS A 707 9.50 43.47 53.96
N ASP A 708 8.21 43.34 53.68
CA ASP A 708 7.14 43.99 54.44
C ASP A 708 7.00 43.36 55.84
N ALA A 709 7.17 42.05 55.96
CA ALA A 709 7.25 41.34 57.25
C ALA A 709 8.46 41.79 58.08
N VAL A 710 9.65 41.91 57.47
CA VAL A 710 10.85 42.41 58.16
C VAL A 710 10.67 43.88 58.55
N GLN A 711 10.07 44.69 57.69
CA GLN A 711 9.75 46.09 57.99
C GLN A 711 8.75 46.21 59.14
N MET A 712 7.75 45.33 59.22
CA MET A 712 6.81 45.28 60.35
C MET A 712 7.50 44.93 61.67
N LEU A 713 8.47 44.01 61.65
CA LEU A 713 9.17 43.54 62.85
C LEU A 713 10.27 44.49 63.31
N VAL A 714 10.96 45.16 62.38
CA VAL A 714 12.23 45.88 62.61
C VAL A 714 12.17 47.36 62.18
N SER A 715 10.96 47.91 61.94
CA SER A 715 10.74 49.31 61.49
C SER A 715 11.58 50.36 62.23
N PRO A 716 11.68 50.37 63.58
CA PRO A 716 12.41 51.40 64.31
C PRO A 716 13.92 51.37 64.02
N ILE A 717 14.50 50.17 63.86
CA ILE A 717 15.92 49.98 63.53
C ILE A 717 16.19 50.34 62.07
N LEU A 718 15.31 49.99 61.14
CA LEU A 718 15.47 50.36 59.73
C LEU A 718 15.47 51.88 59.54
N LYS A 719 14.54 52.59 60.19
CA LYS A 719 14.51 54.07 60.17
C LYS A 719 15.77 54.70 60.80
N PHE A 720 16.34 54.04 61.81
CA PHE A 720 17.62 54.45 62.39
C PHE A 720 18.78 54.22 61.41
N LEU A 721 18.82 53.08 60.72
CA LEU A 721 19.83 52.75 59.71
C LEU A 721 19.78 53.70 58.51
N ASP A 722 18.59 54.05 58.02
CA ASP A 722 18.43 55.03 56.94
C ASP A 722 18.93 56.42 57.35
N LYS A 723 18.61 56.85 58.58
CA LYS A 723 19.14 58.11 59.15
C LYS A 723 20.65 58.06 59.34
N ALA A 724 21.21 56.91 59.70
CA ALA A 724 22.65 56.73 59.82
C ALA A 724 23.35 56.73 58.45
N GLN A 725 22.79 56.06 57.44
CA GLN A 725 23.33 56.01 56.08
C GLN A 725 23.28 57.38 55.40
N THR A 726 22.19 58.14 55.55
CA THR A 726 22.08 59.50 55.02
C THR A 726 23.11 60.45 55.65
N LEU A 727 23.39 60.32 56.95
CA LEU A 727 24.47 61.09 57.59
C LEU A 727 25.87 60.72 57.06
N LEU A 728 26.12 59.45 56.76
CA LEU A 728 27.38 58.99 56.20
C LEU A 728 27.59 59.52 54.78
N GLN A 729 26.56 59.40 53.92
CA GLN A 729 26.60 59.93 52.55
C GLN A 729 26.73 61.46 52.49
N THR A 730 26.15 62.19 53.46
CA THR A 730 26.26 63.66 53.52
C THR A 730 27.68 64.14 53.90
N LYS A 731 28.47 63.31 54.60
CA LYS A 731 29.86 63.64 54.99
C LYS A 731 30.91 63.17 53.98
N ASP A 732 30.68 62.07 53.25
CA ASP A 732 31.58 61.64 52.17
C ASP A 732 31.68 62.68 51.03
N ASN A 733 30.61 63.45 50.78
CA ASN A 733 30.63 64.55 49.80
C ASN A 733 31.41 65.81 50.24
N LYS A 734 31.85 65.91 51.51
CA LYS A 734 32.59 67.09 52.04
C LYS A 734 34.05 66.82 52.36
N GLY A 735 34.59 65.64 52.04
CA GLY A 735 35.93 65.22 52.45
C GLY A 735 36.72 64.52 51.34
N ALA A 736 36.84 65.14 50.16
CA ALA A 736 37.81 64.70 49.16
C ALA A 736 39.13 65.46 49.34
N THR A 737 39.95 65.07 50.32
CA THR A 737 41.42 65.20 50.24
C THR A 737 42.10 64.36 51.33
N SER A 738 42.96 63.46 50.86
CA SER A 738 44.06 62.76 51.52
C SER A 738 43.79 61.63 52.54
N GLU A 739 44.02 60.43 51.98
CA GLU A 739 44.97 59.41 52.42
C GLU A 739 44.64 58.42 53.54
N LYS A 740 45.18 57.22 53.28
CA LYS A 740 45.02 55.92 53.92
C LYS A 740 45.32 55.99 55.41
N ASP A 741 44.40 55.44 56.23
CA ASP A 741 44.77 54.54 57.32
C ASP A 741 43.55 53.97 58.05
N SER A 742 43.79 52.79 58.63
CA SER A 742 42.95 51.89 59.41
C SER A 742 42.18 52.53 60.58
N GLY A 743 41.15 53.33 60.27
CA GLY A 743 40.33 54.01 61.31
C GLY A 743 38.91 54.40 60.90
N ALA A 744 38.30 53.74 59.90
CA ALA A 744 36.97 54.08 59.41
C ALA A 744 35.86 53.90 60.49
N ALA A 745 35.95 52.87 61.35
CA ALA A 745 34.94 52.61 62.38
C ALA A 745 34.90 53.67 63.50
N ALA A 746 36.05 54.21 63.90
CA ALA A 746 36.12 55.24 64.95
C ALA A 746 35.54 56.60 64.49
N LYS A 747 35.77 56.98 63.23
CA LYS A 747 35.22 58.20 62.63
C LYS A 747 33.69 58.13 62.45
N VAL A 748 33.16 56.94 62.14
CA VAL A 748 31.72 56.67 62.08
C VAL A 748 31.08 56.79 63.48
N ASN A 749 31.70 56.20 64.50
CA ASN A 749 31.21 56.28 65.88
C ASN A 749 31.21 57.71 66.43
N TYR A 750 32.20 58.53 66.07
CA TYR A 750 32.26 59.95 66.46
C TYR A 750 31.18 60.80 65.78
N ALA A 751 30.89 60.55 64.50
CA ALA A 751 29.85 61.26 63.75
C ALA A 751 28.43 60.91 64.23
N LEU A 752 28.19 59.65 64.64
CA LEU A 752 26.93 59.21 65.22
C LEU A 752 26.72 59.76 66.64
N ARG A 753 27.78 59.97 67.44
CA ARG A 753 27.66 60.56 68.78
C ARG A 753 27.30 62.05 68.79
N GLN A 754 27.63 62.81 67.74
CA GLN A 754 27.31 64.25 67.65
C GLN A 754 25.82 64.53 67.38
N SER A 755 25.07 63.54 66.89
CA SER A 755 23.64 63.73 66.62
C SER A 755 22.81 63.42 67.87
N ALA A 756 21.97 64.39 68.28
CA ALA A 756 21.12 64.29 69.47
C ALA A 756 20.08 63.15 69.43
N TRP A 757 19.86 62.53 68.26
CA TRP A 757 18.94 61.42 68.03
C TRP A 757 19.60 60.03 68.12
N ALA A 758 20.93 59.96 68.27
CA ALA A 758 21.71 58.73 68.40
C ALA A 758 22.38 58.62 69.78
N SER A 759 21.78 59.26 70.79
CA SER A 759 22.21 59.11 72.18
C SER A 759 22.04 57.64 72.65
N PRO A 760 22.90 57.12 73.54
CA PRO A 760 22.81 55.74 74.01
C PRO A 760 21.44 55.38 74.62
N GLN A 761 20.76 56.35 75.25
CA GLN A 761 19.43 56.18 75.83
C GLN A 761 18.34 56.01 74.76
N GLN A 762 18.38 56.79 73.68
CA GLN A 762 17.42 56.68 72.57
C GLN A 762 17.66 55.43 71.72
N ILE A 763 18.93 55.03 71.55
CA ILE A 763 19.25 53.75 70.90
C ILE A 763 18.70 52.60 71.75
N SER A 764 18.86 52.64 73.08
CA SER A 764 18.26 51.65 73.98
C SER A 764 16.73 51.64 73.92
N SER A 765 16.05 52.80 73.79
CA SER A 765 14.60 52.85 73.68
C SER A 765 14.10 52.28 72.34
N ILE A 766 14.76 52.64 71.22
CA ILE A 766 14.47 52.08 69.88
C ILE A 766 14.67 50.55 69.88
N ILE A 767 15.68 50.06 70.61
CA ILE A 767 15.97 48.64 70.76
C ILE A 767 14.89 47.93 71.59
N GLN A 768 14.50 48.48 72.74
CA GLN A 768 13.44 47.90 73.58
C GLN A 768 12.10 47.86 72.86
N GLU A 769 11.79 48.92 72.10
CA GLU A 769 10.60 48.99 71.23
C GLU A 769 10.65 47.91 70.14
N THR A 770 11.81 47.72 69.50
CA THR A 770 11.98 46.68 68.46
C THR A 770 11.89 45.27 69.05
N GLN A 771 12.48 45.00 70.21
CA GLN A 771 12.35 43.70 70.89
C GLN A 771 10.90 43.41 71.30
N ARG A 772 10.15 44.43 71.72
CA ARG A 772 8.72 44.32 72.02
C ARG A 772 7.88 44.05 70.77
N LEU A 773 8.20 44.73 69.66
CA LEU A 773 7.53 44.51 68.37
C LEU A 773 7.79 43.09 67.84
N ILE A 774 9.04 42.62 67.89
CA ILE A 774 9.39 41.24 67.50
C ILE A 774 8.61 40.24 68.35
N LYS A 775 8.60 40.36 69.69
CA LYS A 775 7.89 39.42 70.56
C LYS A 775 6.37 39.40 70.36
N SER A 776 5.77 40.55 70.04
CA SER A 776 4.30 40.65 69.90
C SER A 776 3.79 40.34 68.49
N LYS A 777 4.51 40.75 67.44
CA LYS A 777 4.06 40.63 66.05
C LYS A 777 4.52 39.35 65.37
N LEU A 778 5.61 38.72 65.83
CA LEU A 778 6.12 37.47 65.26
C LEU A 778 5.13 36.31 65.41
N SER A 779 4.49 36.17 66.57
CA SER A 779 3.48 35.13 66.81
C SER A 779 2.23 35.35 65.95
N THR A 780 1.82 36.59 65.74
CA THR A 780 0.69 36.94 64.86
C THR A 780 1.01 36.65 63.41
N LEU A 781 2.22 36.99 62.94
CA LEU A 781 2.68 36.70 61.59
C LEU A 781 2.80 35.20 61.33
N GLN A 782 3.31 34.44 62.30
CA GLN A 782 3.37 32.98 62.18
C GLN A 782 1.98 32.36 62.12
N ARG A 783 1.02 32.87 62.91
CA ARG A 783 -0.38 32.41 62.88
C ARG A 783 -1.04 32.74 61.54
N SER A 784 -0.86 33.93 60.98
CA SER A 784 -1.41 34.25 59.66
C SER A 784 -0.76 33.42 58.56
N MET A 785 0.55 33.18 58.59
CA MET A 785 1.21 32.26 57.64
C MET A 785 0.62 30.84 57.70
N GLN A 786 0.34 30.30 58.89
CA GLN A 786 -0.27 28.97 59.07
C GLN A 786 -1.71 28.91 58.54
N LEU A 787 -2.47 30.00 58.69
CA LEU A 787 -3.84 30.10 58.21
C LEU A 787 -3.91 30.06 56.66
N TYR A 788 -2.99 30.75 55.99
CA TYR A 788 -2.99 30.84 54.52
C TYR A 788 -2.22 29.69 53.86
N LEU A 789 -1.07 29.29 54.41
CA LEU A 789 -0.20 28.25 53.88
C LEU A 789 -0.44 26.93 54.62
N SER A 790 -1.06 25.97 53.94
CA SER A 790 -1.33 24.63 54.50
C SER A 790 -0.07 23.73 54.60
N ASN A 791 1.01 24.08 53.90
CA ASN A 791 2.25 23.29 53.87
C ASN A 791 3.32 23.88 54.81
N ARG A 792 3.70 23.10 55.84
CA ARG A 792 4.74 23.45 56.82
C ARG A 792 6.12 23.64 56.21
N ASP A 793 6.44 22.95 55.12
CA ASP A 793 7.74 23.09 54.45
C ASP A 793 7.84 24.45 53.74
N THR A 794 6.76 24.86 53.05
CA THR A 794 6.68 26.17 52.40
C THR A 794 6.67 27.30 53.42
N GLU A 795 5.96 27.14 54.54
CA GLU A 795 6.00 28.05 55.68
C GLU A 795 7.44 28.20 56.19
N PHE A 796 8.14 27.09 56.43
CA PHE A 796 9.52 27.12 56.93
C PHE A 796 10.49 27.81 55.97
N ILE A 797 10.37 27.55 54.66
CA ILE A 797 11.21 28.17 53.62
C ILE A 797 11.03 29.69 53.61
N ILE A 798 9.79 30.19 53.68
CA ILE A 798 9.50 31.63 53.67
C ILE A 798 9.84 32.28 55.02
N PHE A 799 9.64 31.57 56.12
CA PHE A 799 9.88 32.08 57.48
C PHE A 799 11.37 32.15 57.84
N ARG A 800 12.21 31.27 57.27
CA ARG A 800 13.65 31.23 57.55
C ARG A 800 14.38 32.55 57.23
N PRO A 801 14.23 33.17 56.04
CA PRO A 801 14.79 34.50 55.75
C PRO A 801 14.33 35.60 56.72
N ILE A 802 13.07 35.57 57.14
CA ILE A 802 12.51 36.55 58.09
C ILE A 802 13.20 36.40 59.44
N ARG A 803 13.30 35.16 59.96
CA ARG A 803 14.03 34.87 61.20
C ARG A 803 15.50 35.31 61.10
N VAL A 804 16.20 34.88 60.05
CA VAL A 804 17.63 35.18 59.89
C VAL A 804 17.88 36.69 59.84
N SER A 805 17.05 37.43 59.11
CA SER A 805 17.13 38.90 59.05
C SER A 805 16.89 39.51 60.42
N SER A 806 15.82 39.10 61.13
CA SER A 806 15.56 39.58 62.49
C SER A 806 16.72 39.26 63.46
N PHE A 807 17.32 38.06 63.40
CA PHE A 807 18.48 37.69 64.19
C PHE A 807 19.73 38.50 63.83
N LEU A 808 19.93 38.83 62.56
CA LEU A 808 21.06 39.62 62.09
C LEU A 808 20.94 41.08 62.56
N TYR A 809 19.73 41.66 62.56
CA TYR A 809 19.48 42.96 63.17
C TYR A 809 19.63 42.95 64.70
N ILE A 810 19.28 41.84 65.37
CA ILE A 810 19.55 41.65 66.80
C ILE A 810 21.06 41.54 67.07
N SER A 811 21.81 40.89 66.19
CA SER A 811 23.27 40.77 66.31
C SER A 811 23.98 42.09 66.04
N LEU A 812 23.50 42.87 65.06
CA LEU A 812 23.90 44.25 64.82
C LEU A 812 23.62 45.14 66.06
N ASN A 813 22.53 44.85 66.77
CA ASN A 813 22.14 45.48 68.03
C ASN A 813 23.15 45.20 69.17
N ILE A 814 23.65 43.98 69.30
CA ILE A 814 24.72 43.65 70.26
C ILE A 814 26.01 44.40 69.89
N LEU A 815 26.35 44.43 68.60
CA LEU A 815 27.58 45.04 68.09
C LEU A 815 27.60 46.57 68.22
N LEU A 816 26.46 47.24 68.00
CA LEU A 816 26.31 48.69 68.20
C LEU A 816 26.37 49.06 69.68
N LEU A 817 25.70 48.31 70.56
CA LEU A 817 25.78 48.52 72.01
C LEU A 817 27.20 48.28 72.54
N TYR A 818 27.90 47.24 72.04
CA TYR A 818 29.26 46.91 72.47
C TYR A 818 30.28 47.97 72.01
N ASN A 819 30.21 48.43 70.75
CA ASN A 819 31.09 49.50 70.24
C ASN A 819 30.82 50.85 70.90
N LEU A 820 29.56 51.18 71.23
CA LEU A 820 29.23 52.41 71.94
C LEU A 820 29.68 52.38 73.41
N LYS A 821 29.72 51.19 74.03
CA LYS A 821 30.19 50.98 75.40
C LYS A 821 31.71 50.98 75.51
N ILE A 822 32.42 50.35 74.57
CA ILE A 822 33.89 50.39 74.48
C ILE A 822 34.42 51.79 74.17
N ALA A 823 33.68 52.62 73.43
CA ALA A 823 34.06 54.02 73.19
C ALA A 823 33.63 54.98 74.33
N ALA A 824 32.98 54.47 75.39
CA ALA A 824 32.59 55.23 76.59
C ALA A 824 33.55 55.00 77.77
N GLU A 825 34.26 53.87 77.77
CA GLU A 825 35.53 53.68 78.49
C GLU A 825 36.67 54.31 77.69
#